data_AF-A0A0M8SV88-F1
#
_entry.id   AF-A0A0M8SV88-F1
#
_cell.length_a   1.000
_cell.length_b   1.000
_cell.length_c   1.000
_cell.angle_alpha   90.00
_cell.angle_beta   90.00
_cell.angle_gamma   90.00
#
_symmetry.space_group_name_H-M   'P 1'
#
loop_
_entity.id
_entity.type
_entity.pdbx_description
1 polymer ?
#
loop_
_entity_poly.entity_id
_entity_poly.type
_entity_poly.pdbx_seq_one_letter_code
_entity_poly.pdbx_strand_id
1 'polypeptide(L)'
;MPANTTASSGPSDAKKPGRKKGRRARLIVLVLVLALLAGVGYGGYWSVSTVRASYPQTTGSMKLDGLSGEVEVKRDAYGIPQIYADTDADLFRAQGFVHAQDRFWEMDVRRHMTSGRLSEMFGSGQVETDAFLRTLGWRKVAQKEYDEVLDAGTKKNLQSYAEGVNAYLKGKDGRDISVEYAALGLTNDYKPGEWTPVDSVAWLKAMAWDLRGNMQDEIDRSLLTSRLDSDQIEDLYPGYPYKEHQPIVQNGAVSPVTGKFDPEAKPSDSVGSPTPQGATDGLNTQLSALSDTLDEIPALLGPNGNGIGSNSWVVDGKHTTSGKALLANDPHLAPMLPSLWYQMGLHCREVSKSCQYDTAGYTFSGMPGVIIGHNQDISWGLTNLGADVTDLFLEKVSDDGYLYDGKTRSFTTREETIKVAGGKDRKITVRETNNGPLVSDRSKELDKVGQKAPVSNAAPDRADGYAVALKWTALEPGKSMDAIFDINRAKDFTTFRAAAEKFEVPSQNLIYADTEGNIGYQAPGKIPVRSAGYDGTRPAPGWDPKYAWKGYIPFDELPYEYNPDRGFIVTANQAVIDEKKYPHLLTKDWGYGARSQRINDLLTQKIKGGEKVSTDDMQKMQMDDFSEIAALLVPELKKINISDPSVREAQKLLEGWDYSQASDSAAAAYFNGVWRNILKLAFGNKLPKEMRVKGDCIAVPPAKNSGPADQQKRLVRECGQRDGDTAQPDGGDRWFQVVREILDDQDNAWWKAPARGREDALENRDDLFARAMEDARWELTSKLGKNIDTWSWGRLHRLTLKNQTLGTEGPGLLQRALNRGPWDLGGGEAAVNATGWNAAGGYEVVWVPSMRMVVNVGDWDKSRWINLSGASGHAFHAHYTDQTDKWANGDLLDWSYGKQAVDEATVDTLTLKP
;
A
#
# COMPACT_ATOMS: atom_id res chain seq x y z
N MET A 1 70.42 -49.24 -11.68
CA MET A 1 70.75 -49.53 -13.09
C MET A 1 70.85 -48.21 -13.86
N PRO A 2 71.62 -48.12 -14.96
CA PRO A 2 72.34 -46.90 -15.35
C PRO A 2 71.68 -46.15 -16.53
N ALA A 3 72.25 -45.16 -17.26
CA ALA A 3 73.61 -44.61 -17.33
C ALA A 3 73.66 -43.20 -17.99
N ASN A 4 74.80 -42.48 -17.84
CA ASN A 4 75.45 -41.57 -18.83
C ASN A 4 74.70 -40.30 -19.33
N THR A 5 75.28 -39.19 -19.81
CA THR A 5 76.64 -38.52 -19.84
C THR A 5 76.38 -37.00 -20.08
N THR A 6 77.26 -36.02 -20.38
CA THR A 6 78.66 -35.92 -20.88
C THR A 6 79.31 -34.57 -20.42
N ALA A 7 80.35 -34.06 -21.11
CA ALA A 7 81.03 -32.76 -20.89
C ALA A 7 80.63 -31.71 -21.98
N SER A 8 81.18 -30.49 -22.17
CA SER A 8 82.48 -29.90 -21.76
C SER A 8 82.56 -28.35 -21.88
N SER A 9 83.47 -27.73 -21.09
CA SER A 9 84.33 -26.54 -21.35
C SER A 9 83.80 -25.21 -21.95
N GLY A 10 84.08 -24.08 -21.27
CA GLY A 10 84.08 -22.70 -21.80
C GLY A 10 84.15 -21.60 -20.71
N PRO A 11 85.02 -20.56 -20.75
CA PRO A 11 85.27 -19.68 -19.58
C PRO A 11 84.92 -18.17 -19.71
N SER A 12 84.94 -17.50 -18.54
CA SER A 12 85.05 -16.05 -18.23
C SER A 12 83.83 -15.22 -17.73
N ASP A 13 84.15 -14.34 -16.77
CA ASP A 13 83.54 -13.05 -16.38
C ASP A 13 82.25 -12.88 -15.53
N ALA A 14 82.22 -11.68 -14.92
CA ALA A 14 81.10 -10.94 -14.31
C ALA A 14 80.57 -11.34 -12.91
N LYS A 15 81.26 -10.92 -11.83
CA LYS A 15 80.63 -10.68 -10.51
C LYS A 15 79.66 -9.48 -10.57
N LYS A 16 78.35 -9.74 -10.78
CA LYS A 16 77.30 -8.71 -10.81
C LYS A 16 76.81 -8.31 -9.40
N PRO A 17 76.69 -6.99 -9.06
CA PRO A 17 76.18 -6.54 -7.76
C PRO A 17 74.64 -6.58 -7.67
N GLY A 18 74.09 -7.76 -7.37
CA GLY A 18 72.65 -8.01 -7.35
C GLY A 18 71.88 -7.51 -6.12
N ARG A 19 71.69 -6.18 -5.94
CA ARG A 19 70.80 -5.66 -4.86
C ARG A 19 70.13 -4.28 -5.08
N LYS A 20 69.67 -3.95 -6.30
CA LYS A 20 68.88 -2.71 -6.57
C LYS A 20 67.40 -2.87 -6.94
N LYS A 21 66.94 -4.00 -7.51
CA LYS A 21 65.53 -4.16 -7.96
C LYS A 21 64.50 -4.08 -6.81
N GLY A 22 64.74 -4.79 -5.70
CA GLY A 22 63.77 -4.86 -4.59
C GLY A 22 63.47 -3.53 -3.88
N ARG A 23 64.39 -2.56 -3.90
CA ARG A 23 64.17 -1.24 -3.25
C ARG A 23 63.20 -0.36 -4.05
N ARG A 24 63.19 -0.46 -5.39
CA ARG A 24 62.18 0.19 -6.25
C ARG A 24 60.80 -0.46 -6.10
N ALA A 25 60.73 -1.79 -6.09
CA ALA A 25 59.47 -2.51 -5.88
C ALA A 25 58.82 -2.14 -4.52
N ARG A 26 59.58 -2.12 -3.42
CA ARG A 26 59.09 -1.68 -2.11
C ARG A 26 58.63 -0.22 -2.09
N LEU A 27 59.31 0.67 -2.82
CA LEU A 27 58.90 2.08 -2.93
C LEU A 27 57.56 2.21 -3.68
N ILE A 28 57.38 1.47 -4.78
CA ILE A 28 56.13 1.45 -5.55
C ILE A 28 54.97 0.92 -4.69
N VAL A 29 55.19 -0.18 -3.95
CA VAL A 29 54.17 -0.71 -3.02
C VAL A 29 53.85 0.29 -1.91
N LEU A 30 54.85 0.98 -1.34
CA LEU A 30 54.61 2.04 -0.34
C LEU A 30 53.82 3.22 -0.91
N VAL A 31 54.14 3.67 -2.13
CA VAL A 31 53.39 4.75 -2.80
C VAL A 31 51.96 4.31 -3.13
N LEU A 32 51.75 3.06 -3.58
CA LEU A 32 50.40 2.52 -3.82
C LEU A 32 49.60 2.38 -2.51
N VAL A 33 50.21 1.93 -1.42
CA VAL A 33 49.56 1.84 -0.10
C VAL A 33 49.25 3.23 0.45
N LEU A 34 50.15 4.21 0.31
CA LEU A 34 49.90 5.59 0.73
C LEU A 34 48.84 6.27 -0.15
N ALA A 35 48.80 6.01 -1.45
CA ALA A 35 47.75 6.49 -2.35
C ALA A 35 46.40 5.83 -2.05
N LEU A 36 46.38 4.53 -1.70
CA LEU A 36 45.18 3.84 -1.25
C LEU A 36 44.67 4.40 0.08
N LEU A 37 45.55 4.59 1.07
CA LEU A 37 45.21 5.18 2.38
C LEU A 37 44.77 6.65 2.24
N ALA A 38 45.39 7.43 1.36
CA ALA A 38 44.97 8.80 1.06
C ALA A 38 43.62 8.82 0.31
N GLY A 39 43.39 7.91 -0.63
CA GLY A 39 42.12 7.77 -1.35
C GLY A 39 40.97 7.31 -0.45
N VAL A 40 41.22 6.35 0.45
CA VAL A 40 40.26 5.88 1.46
C VAL A 40 40.02 6.95 2.53
N GLY A 41 41.06 7.67 2.97
CA GLY A 41 40.94 8.77 3.93
C GLY A 41 40.20 9.98 3.35
N TYR A 42 40.50 10.37 2.12
CA TYR A 42 39.80 11.43 1.40
C TYR A 42 38.36 11.03 1.06
N GLY A 43 38.14 9.79 0.60
CA GLY A 43 36.80 9.26 0.35
C GLY A 43 35.95 9.21 1.62
N GLY A 44 36.49 8.70 2.73
CA GLY A 44 35.83 8.68 4.03
C GLY A 44 35.52 10.09 4.55
N TYR A 45 36.46 11.02 4.45
CA TYR A 45 36.22 12.44 4.78
C TYR A 45 35.14 13.06 3.90
N TRP A 46 35.19 12.84 2.58
CA TRP A 46 34.22 13.37 1.63
C TRP A 46 32.82 12.81 1.89
N SER A 47 32.68 11.50 2.13
CA SER A 47 31.41 10.87 2.49
C SER A 47 30.85 11.40 3.81
N VAL A 48 31.66 11.47 4.88
CA VAL A 48 31.22 12.00 6.18
C VAL A 48 30.86 13.50 6.08
N SER A 49 31.60 14.27 5.30
CA SER A 49 31.32 15.69 5.06
C SER A 49 30.03 15.88 4.25
N THR A 50 29.81 15.08 3.21
CA THR A 50 28.62 15.16 2.35
C THR A 50 27.37 14.73 3.10
N VAL A 51 27.43 13.61 3.85
CA VAL A 51 26.33 13.13 4.68
C VAL A 51 25.97 14.17 5.74
N ARG A 52 26.94 14.77 6.43
CA ARG A 52 26.67 15.83 7.43
C ARG A 52 26.22 17.16 6.84
N ALA A 53 26.50 17.43 5.56
CA ALA A 53 26.09 18.67 4.89
C ALA A 53 24.60 18.71 4.55
N SER A 54 23.93 17.56 4.43
CA SER A 54 22.48 17.52 4.18
C SER A 54 21.63 17.64 5.46
N TYR A 55 22.21 17.39 6.64
CA TYR A 55 21.45 17.27 7.89
C TYR A 55 20.69 18.57 8.27
N PRO A 56 19.53 18.44 8.93
CA PRO A 56 18.75 19.59 9.38
C PRO A 56 19.51 20.45 10.41
N GLN A 57 19.35 21.77 10.33
CA GLN A 57 19.67 22.67 11.43
C GLN A 57 18.47 22.70 12.38
N THR A 58 18.52 21.94 13.47
CA THR A 58 17.44 21.81 14.45
C THR A 58 17.48 22.85 15.56
N THR A 59 18.57 23.62 15.69
CA THR A 59 18.80 24.54 16.81
C THR A 59 19.20 25.96 16.41
N GLY A 60 18.96 26.90 17.33
CA GLY A 60 19.44 28.28 17.25
C GLY A 60 18.44 29.19 16.55
N SER A 61 18.90 30.02 15.61
CA SER A 61 18.02 30.89 14.84
C SER A 61 18.42 30.97 13.37
N MET A 62 17.42 31.23 12.52
CA MET A 62 17.52 31.22 11.07
C MET A 62 16.61 32.30 10.48
N LYS A 63 16.99 32.90 9.35
CA LYS A 63 16.10 33.77 8.58
C LYS A 63 15.26 32.94 7.61
N LEU A 64 13.96 33.15 7.58
CA LEU A 64 13.03 32.58 6.61
C LEU A 64 12.26 33.74 5.96
N ASP A 65 12.68 34.12 4.75
CA ASP A 65 12.10 35.23 4.01
C ASP A 65 10.57 35.07 3.85
N GLY A 66 9.82 36.11 4.17
CA GLY A 66 8.37 36.18 3.97
C GLY A 66 7.51 35.84 5.20
N LEU A 67 8.13 35.46 6.33
CA LEU A 67 7.41 35.40 7.62
C LEU A 67 6.89 36.78 8.05
N SER A 68 5.75 36.82 8.75
CA SER A 68 5.23 38.03 9.39
C SER A 68 5.60 38.17 10.87
N GLY A 69 5.82 37.05 11.56
CA GLY A 69 6.31 36.98 12.95
C GLY A 69 7.44 35.96 13.15
N GLU A 70 7.85 35.74 14.39
CA GLU A 70 8.81 34.67 14.72
C GLU A 70 8.09 33.33 14.92
N VAL A 71 8.59 32.29 14.26
CA VAL A 71 8.07 30.92 14.39
C VAL A 71 9.07 30.07 15.17
N GLU A 72 8.60 29.34 16.17
CA GLU A 72 9.42 28.37 16.90
C GLU A 72 9.16 26.97 16.34
N VAL A 73 10.23 26.21 16.07
CA VAL A 73 10.16 24.78 15.78
C VAL A 73 10.90 24.05 16.89
N LYS A 74 10.15 23.37 17.75
CA LYS A 74 10.67 22.56 18.86
C LYS A 74 10.69 21.10 18.43
N ARG A 75 11.72 20.34 18.77
CA ARG A 75 11.82 18.91 18.48
C ARG A 75 12.08 18.09 19.75
N ASP A 76 11.46 16.93 19.81
CA ASP A 76 11.66 15.94 20.88
C ASP A 76 12.91 15.07 20.64
N ALA A 77 13.12 14.08 21.52
CA ALA A 77 14.23 13.13 21.43
C ALA A 77 14.20 12.18 20.22
N TYR A 78 13.13 12.17 19.42
CA TYR A 78 12.98 11.41 18.17
C TYR A 78 12.94 12.34 16.93
N GLY A 79 13.22 13.64 17.12
CA GLY A 79 13.26 14.65 16.07
C GLY A 79 11.89 15.12 15.58
N ILE A 80 10.80 14.78 16.28
CA ILE A 80 9.43 15.12 15.89
C ILE A 80 9.17 16.61 16.17
N PRO A 81 8.82 17.42 15.15
CA PRO A 81 8.63 18.86 15.33
C PRO A 81 7.23 19.27 15.80
N GLN A 82 7.21 20.23 16.72
CA GLN A 82 6.06 21.03 17.11
C GLN A 82 6.31 22.48 16.66
N ILE A 83 5.47 23.00 15.76
CA ILE A 83 5.64 24.32 15.11
C ILE A 83 4.67 25.34 15.72
N TYR A 84 5.19 26.45 16.26
CA TYR A 84 4.40 27.51 16.90
C TYR A 84 4.46 28.84 16.14
N ALA A 85 3.31 29.34 15.67
CA ALA A 85 3.19 30.58 14.89
C ALA A 85 1.96 31.43 15.27
N ASP A 86 1.89 32.65 14.74
CA ASP A 86 0.79 33.61 15.00
C ASP A 86 -0.12 33.85 13.78
N THR A 87 0.19 33.25 12.62
CA THR A 87 -0.66 33.28 11.41
C THR A 87 -0.64 31.96 10.65
N ASP A 88 -1.73 31.61 9.96
CA ASP A 88 -1.81 30.42 9.09
C ASP A 88 -0.66 30.39 8.07
N ALA A 89 -0.33 31.55 7.50
CA ALA A 89 0.69 31.66 6.45
C ALA A 89 2.09 31.34 6.98
N ASP A 90 2.42 31.83 8.17
CA ASP A 90 3.71 31.56 8.80
C ASP A 90 3.80 30.11 9.29
N LEU A 91 2.70 29.54 9.79
CA LEU A 91 2.59 28.15 10.20
C LEU A 91 2.83 27.19 9.03
N PHE A 92 2.13 27.37 7.91
CA PHE A 92 2.32 26.51 6.73
C PHE A 92 3.64 26.75 6.00
N ARG A 93 4.17 27.99 6.00
CA ARG A 93 5.52 28.27 5.48
C ARG A 93 6.61 27.59 6.31
N ALA A 94 6.48 27.56 7.64
CA ALA A 94 7.36 26.79 8.49
C ALA A 94 7.19 25.28 8.29
N GLN A 95 5.96 24.76 8.13
CA GLN A 95 5.73 23.35 7.79
C GLN A 95 6.44 22.94 6.49
N GLY A 96 6.29 23.73 5.41
CA GLY A 96 6.94 23.47 4.14
C GLY A 96 8.47 23.50 4.23
N PHE A 97 9.00 24.47 4.99
CA PHE A 97 10.44 24.53 5.28
C PHE A 97 10.93 23.29 6.03
N VAL A 98 10.22 22.86 7.10
CA VAL A 98 10.59 21.72 7.95
C VAL A 98 10.51 20.39 7.20
N HIS A 99 9.41 20.12 6.48
CA HIS A 99 9.29 18.92 5.63
C HIS A 99 10.45 18.84 4.62
N ALA A 100 10.84 19.96 4.00
CA ALA A 100 11.95 19.99 3.07
C ALA A 100 13.31 19.79 3.78
N GLN A 101 13.48 20.39 4.96
CA GLN A 101 14.68 20.24 5.79
C GLN A 101 14.99 18.78 6.12
N ASP A 102 13.96 18.03 6.52
CA ASP A 102 14.11 16.66 6.98
C ASP A 102 14.00 15.61 5.86
N ARG A 103 13.24 15.88 4.79
CA ARG A 103 12.78 14.85 3.83
C ARG A 103 12.71 15.25 2.34
N PHE A 104 13.37 16.33 1.88
CA PHE A 104 13.14 16.81 0.50
C PHE A 104 13.37 15.79 -0.63
N TRP A 105 14.29 14.82 -0.52
CA TRP A 105 14.47 13.79 -1.56
C TRP A 105 13.19 12.95 -1.79
N GLU A 106 12.51 12.55 -0.70
CA GLU A 106 11.22 11.83 -0.75
C GLU A 106 10.15 12.68 -1.46
N MET A 107 10.07 13.96 -1.10
CA MET A 107 9.16 14.92 -1.72
C MET A 107 9.43 15.08 -3.23
N ASP A 108 10.69 15.23 -3.61
CA ASP A 108 11.10 15.48 -4.98
C ASP A 108 10.78 14.30 -5.90
N VAL A 109 11.14 13.08 -5.48
CA VAL A 109 10.83 11.86 -6.23
C VAL A 109 9.31 11.67 -6.35
N ARG A 110 8.55 11.92 -5.28
CA ARG A 110 7.08 11.84 -5.30
C ARG A 110 6.44 12.82 -6.29
N ARG A 111 6.89 14.08 -6.38
CA ARG A 111 6.36 15.02 -7.38
C ARG A 111 6.76 14.68 -8.83
N HIS A 112 7.88 13.98 -9.04
CA HIS A 112 8.25 13.49 -10.38
C HIS A 112 7.39 12.29 -10.77
N MET A 113 7.06 11.40 -9.83
CA MET A 113 6.07 10.34 -10.02
C MET A 113 4.68 10.91 -10.35
N THR A 114 4.10 11.79 -9.52
CA THR A 114 2.76 12.36 -9.77
C THR A 114 2.68 13.22 -11.04
N SER A 115 3.83 13.67 -11.55
CA SER A 115 3.94 14.42 -12.81
C SER A 115 4.26 13.58 -14.05
N GLY A 116 4.57 12.28 -13.92
CA GLY A 116 5.20 11.50 -15.00
C GLY A 116 6.46 12.20 -15.52
N ARG A 117 7.48 12.30 -14.66
CA ARG A 117 8.81 12.88 -14.90
C ARG A 117 9.95 12.10 -14.21
N LEU A 118 9.76 10.85 -13.80
CA LEU A 118 10.80 10.03 -13.16
C LEU A 118 12.01 9.80 -14.08
N SER A 119 11.82 9.79 -15.40
CA SER A 119 12.90 9.74 -16.39
C SER A 119 13.72 11.04 -16.51
N GLU A 120 13.24 12.16 -15.97
CA GLU A 120 14.07 13.38 -15.76
C GLU A 120 15.11 13.15 -14.64
N MET A 121 14.85 12.24 -13.69
CA MET A 121 15.79 11.88 -12.61
C MET A 121 16.62 10.63 -12.93
N PHE A 122 15.97 9.54 -13.37
CA PHE A 122 16.57 8.20 -13.47
C PHE A 122 16.82 7.74 -14.92
N GLY A 123 16.52 8.58 -15.92
CA GLY A 123 16.80 8.30 -17.32
C GLY A 123 15.86 7.26 -17.95
N SER A 124 16.36 6.54 -18.96
CA SER A 124 15.50 5.84 -19.93
C SER A 124 14.71 4.64 -19.38
N GLY A 125 15.01 4.12 -18.19
CA GLY A 125 14.25 3.03 -17.58
C GLY A 125 12.82 3.42 -17.20
N GLN A 126 12.60 4.68 -16.84
CA GLN A 126 11.33 5.18 -16.31
C GLN A 126 10.41 5.78 -17.39
N VAL A 127 10.73 5.63 -18.68
CA VAL A 127 10.00 6.28 -19.79
C VAL A 127 8.58 5.73 -19.97
N GLU A 128 8.38 4.42 -19.88
CA GLU A 128 7.06 3.81 -20.06
C GLU A 128 6.16 4.08 -18.84
N THR A 129 6.73 4.05 -17.63
CA THR A 129 6.10 4.48 -16.38
C THR A 129 5.65 5.95 -16.45
N ASP A 130 6.53 6.85 -16.89
CA ASP A 130 6.17 8.25 -17.16
C ASP A 130 5.09 8.35 -18.23
N ALA A 131 5.15 7.55 -19.29
CA ALA A 131 4.16 7.58 -20.36
C ALA A 131 2.76 7.11 -19.90
N PHE A 132 2.68 6.12 -19.01
CA PHE A 132 1.44 5.69 -18.39
C PHE A 132 0.86 6.78 -17.47
N LEU A 133 1.67 7.35 -16.59
CA LEU A 133 1.28 8.43 -15.67
C LEU A 133 0.91 9.73 -16.42
N ARG A 134 1.55 9.99 -17.56
CA ARG A 134 1.20 11.06 -18.52
C ARG A 134 -0.11 10.80 -19.25
N THR A 135 -0.42 9.55 -19.57
CA THR A 135 -1.73 9.15 -20.13
C THR A 135 -2.86 9.46 -19.13
N LEU A 136 -2.70 9.04 -17.86
CA LEU A 136 -3.65 9.36 -16.79
C LEU A 136 -3.72 10.88 -16.48
N GLY A 137 -2.58 11.57 -16.52
CA GLY A 137 -2.53 13.04 -16.45
C GLY A 137 -2.79 13.62 -15.05
N TRP A 138 -2.43 12.95 -13.97
CA TRP A 138 -2.71 13.37 -12.58
C TRP A 138 -2.34 14.84 -12.31
N ARG A 139 -1.13 15.27 -12.69
CA ARG A 139 -0.65 16.66 -12.53
C ARG A 139 -1.42 17.71 -13.34
N LYS A 140 -2.14 17.31 -14.42
CA LYS A 140 -3.07 18.14 -15.20
C LYS A 140 -4.43 18.26 -14.49
N VAL A 141 -4.90 17.20 -13.83
CA VAL A 141 -6.13 17.24 -13.01
C VAL A 141 -5.90 18.09 -11.76
N ALA A 142 -4.81 17.85 -11.04
CA ALA A 142 -4.42 18.64 -9.86
C ALA A 142 -4.24 20.14 -10.17
N GLN A 143 -3.76 20.47 -11.38
CA GLN A 143 -3.67 21.86 -11.84
C GLN A 143 -5.06 22.50 -11.95
N LYS A 144 -6.03 21.80 -12.55
CA LYS A 144 -7.43 22.26 -12.60
C LYS A 144 -8.07 22.36 -11.21
N GLU A 145 -7.77 21.44 -10.30
CA GLU A 145 -8.26 21.52 -8.93
C GLU A 145 -7.80 22.82 -8.27
N TYR A 146 -6.49 23.08 -8.34
CA TYR A 146 -5.90 24.29 -7.78
C TYR A 146 -6.36 25.57 -8.49
N ASP A 147 -6.53 25.57 -9.81
CA ASP A 147 -6.92 26.77 -10.56
C ASP A 147 -8.44 27.04 -10.45
N GLU A 148 -9.28 26.02 -10.65
CA GLU A 148 -10.72 26.13 -10.90
C GLU A 148 -11.61 25.76 -9.69
N VAL A 149 -11.16 24.88 -8.77
CA VAL A 149 -12.07 24.21 -7.80
C VAL A 149 -11.81 24.52 -6.32
N LEU A 150 -10.55 24.52 -5.86
CA LEU A 150 -10.21 24.62 -4.43
C LEU A 150 -10.58 25.99 -3.83
N ASP A 151 -10.89 26.01 -2.54
CA ASP A 151 -11.28 27.24 -1.83
C ASP A 151 -10.08 28.20 -1.65
N ALA A 152 -10.34 29.52 -1.62
CA ALA A 152 -9.26 30.51 -1.61
C ALA A 152 -8.32 30.43 -0.39
N GLY A 153 -8.81 29.93 0.75
CA GLY A 153 -7.99 29.64 1.94
C GLY A 153 -7.01 28.48 1.70
N THR A 154 -7.51 27.38 1.14
CA THR A 154 -6.70 26.22 0.71
C THR A 154 -5.58 26.65 -0.23
N LYS A 155 -5.87 27.47 -1.25
CA LYS A 155 -4.85 27.99 -2.18
C LYS A 155 -3.78 28.81 -1.46
N LYS A 156 -4.16 29.70 -0.53
CA LYS A 156 -3.24 30.51 0.29
C LYS A 156 -2.33 29.63 1.16
N ASN A 157 -2.86 28.56 1.76
CA ASN A 157 -2.09 27.68 2.63
C ASN A 157 -1.10 26.81 1.83
N LEU A 158 -1.53 26.26 0.68
CA LEU A 158 -0.65 25.56 -0.26
C LEU A 158 0.46 26.47 -0.82
N GLN A 159 0.15 27.73 -1.12
CA GLN A 159 1.12 28.74 -1.56
C GLN A 159 2.15 29.06 -0.47
N SER A 160 1.69 29.28 0.77
CA SER A 160 2.57 29.53 1.92
C SER A 160 3.50 28.33 2.18
N TYR A 161 2.98 27.11 2.09
CA TYR A 161 3.75 25.87 2.16
C TYR A 161 4.82 25.78 1.06
N ALA A 162 4.45 26.03 -0.20
CA ALA A 162 5.38 26.00 -1.32
C ALA A 162 6.51 27.04 -1.19
N GLU A 163 6.21 28.25 -0.70
CA GLU A 163 7.22 29.27 -0.35
C GLU A 163 8.21 28.76 0.70
N GLY A 164 7.74 28.01 1.70
CA GLY A 164 8.57 27.39 2.73
C GLY A 164 9.56 26.38 2.17
N VAL A 165 9.07 25.47 1.32
CA VAL A 165 9.90 24.50 0.60
C VAL A 165 10.95 25.22 -0.26
N ASN A 166 10.54 26.24 -1.02
CA ASN A 166 11.44 26.97 -1.91
C ASN A 166 12.49 27.79 -1.15
N ALA A 167 12.15 28.33 0.03
CA ALA A 167 13.11 29.02 0.90
C ALA A 167 14.20 28.08 1.44
N TYR A 168 13.90 26.79 1.67
CA TYR A 168 14.91 25.78 2.02
C TYR A 168 15.85 25.45 0.86
N LEU A 169 15.35 25.39 -0.38
CA LEU A 169 16.13 25.11 -1.59
C LEU A 169 17.04 26.28 -2.01
N LYS A 170 16.66 27.51 -1.64
CA LYS A 170 17.28 28.77 -2.06
C LYS A 170 18.79 28.83 -1.76
N GLY A 171 19.60 28.56 -2.78
CA GLY A 171 21.07 28.68 -2.71
C GLY A 171 21.82 27.42 -2.27
N LYS A 172 21.16 26.27 -2.13
CA LYS A 172 21.82 24.97 -1.90
C LYS A 172 22.23 24.29 -3.21
N ASP A 173 23.35 23.56 -3.21
CA ASP A 173 23.57 22.47 -4.20
C ASP A 173 22.85 21.20 -3.73
N GLY A 174 22.54 20.27 -4.64
CA GLY A 174 21.82 19.02 -4.32
C GLY A 174 22.47 18.19 -3.20
N ARG A 175 23.81 18.15 -3.14
CA ARG A 175 24.56 17.47 -2.05
C ARG A 175 24.33 18.07 -0.66
N ASP A 176 23.93 19.34 -0.60
CA ASP A 176 23.63 20.07 0.64
C ASP A 176 22.12 19.92 0.99
N ILE A 177 21.35 19.18 0.17
CA ILE A 177 19.93 18.85 0.35
C ILE A 177 19.76 17.37 0.73
N SER A 178 20.43 16.43 0.05
CA SER A 178 20.42 15.00 0.38
C SER A 178 21.61 14.26 -0.25
N VAL A 179 22.04 13.15 0.37
CA VAL A 179 23.15 12.32 -0.14
C VAL A 179 22.81 11.64 -1.48
N GLU A 180 21.52 11.37 -1.72
CA GLU A 180 21.00 10.78 -2.95
C GLU A 180 21.25 11.66 -4.17
N TYR A 181 21.17 13.00 -4.04
CA TYR A 181 21.55 13.91 -5.13
C TYR A 181 23.07 13.89 -5.40
N ALA A 182 23.89 13.68 -4.37
CA ALA A 182 25.33 13.53 -4.55
C ALA A 182 25.68 12.22 -5.28
N ALA A 183 24.85 11.17 -5.13
CA ALA A 183 24.94 9.94 -5.93
C ALA A 183 24.37 10.13 -7.35
N LEU A 184 23.24 10.83 -7.51
CA LEU A 184 22.60 11.11 -8.80
C LEU A 184 23.52 11.95 -9.71
N GLY A 185 24.22 12.93 -9.12
CA GLY A 185 25.25 13.75 -9.76
C GLY A 185 26.48 13.00 -10.28
N LEU A 186 26.59 11.68 -10.03
CA LEU A 186 27.58 10.80 -10.66
C LEU A 186 27.08 10.19 -11.99
N THR A 187 25.78 10.31 -12.29
CA THR A 187 25.12 9.69 -13.44
C THR A 187 24.49 10.69 -14.40
N ASN A 188 24.02 11.84 -13.91
CA ASN A 188 23.47 12.94 -14.71
C ASN A 188 23.65 14.30 -14.02
N ASP A 189 23.16 15.37 -14.64
CA ASP A 189 23.25 16.77 -14.22
C ASP A 189 21.96 17.31 -13.58
N TYR A 190 21.07 16.44 -13.10
CA TYR A 190 19.79 16.82 -12.50
C TYR A 190 19.95 17.81 -11.34
N LYS A 191 19.05 18.81 -11.30
CA LYS A 191 18.88 19.74 -10.17
C LYS A 191 17.39 19.91 -9.83
N PRO A 192 17.01 19.93 -8.54
CA PRO A 192 15.64 20.21 -8.14
C PRO A 192 15.13 21.55 -8.67
N GLY A 193 13.93 21.53 -9.27
CA GLY A 193 13.16 22.75 -9.56
C GLY A 193 12.36 23.25 -8.35
N GLU A 194 11.80 24.46 -8.44
CA GLU A 194 10.91 25.02 -7.43
C GLU A 194 9.69 24.11 -7.16
N TRP A 195 9.26 24.02 -5.91
CA TRP A 195 8.01 23.38 -5.50
C TRP A 195 6.83 24.30 -5.79
N THR A 196 5.75 23.73 -6.31
CA THR A 196 4.51 24.47 -6.60
C THR A 196 3.34 23.96 -5.73
N PRO A 197 2.33 24.79 -5.44
CA PRO A 197 1.11 24.37 -4.73
C PRO A 197 0.48 23.09 -5.26
N VAL A 198 0.57 22.88 -6.57
CA VAL A 198 -0.05 21.76 -7.27
C VAL A 198 0.74 20.45 -7.12
N ASP A 199 2.03 20.52 -6.83
CA ASP A 199 2.83 19.31 -6.54
C ASP A 199 2.38 18.65 -5.23
N SER A 200 1.87 19.45 -4.29
CA SER A 200 1.17 18.97 -3.09
C SER A 200 -0.21 18.40 -3.40
N VAL A 201 -1.05 19.10 -4.19
CA VAL A 201 -2.40 18.61 -4.56
C VAL A 201 -2.32 17.30 -5.35
N ALA A 202 -1.34 17.14 -6.23
CA ALA A 202 -1.16 15.94 -7.05
C ALA A 202 -0.85 14.67 -6.23
N TRP A 203 -0.43 14.79 -4.96
CA TRP A 203 -0.19 13.63 -4.09
C TRP A 203 -1.47 12.84 -3.80
N LEU A 204 -2.61 13.53 -3.66
CA LEU A 204 -3.92 12.90 -3.45
C LEU A 204 -4.29 11.93 -4.60
N LYS A 205 -3.80 12.16 -5.81
CA LYS A 205 -4.04 11.28 -6.97
C LYS A 205 -3.22 9.99 -6.92
N ALA A 206 -2.02 10.02 -6.34
CA ALA A 206 -1.23 8.82 -6.08
C ALA A 206 -1.83 7.99 -4.94
N MET A 207 -2.24 8.62 -3.85
CA MET A 207 -2.98 7.95 -2.77
C MET A 207 -4.27 7.31 -3.28
N ALA A 208 -5.02 8.02 -4.13
CA ALA A 208 -6.24 7.50 -4.71
C ALA A 208 -6.01 6.33 -5.68
N TRP A 209 -4.85 6.28 -6.34
CA TRP A 209 -4.49 5.14 -7.17
C TRP A 209 -4.31 3.90 -6.29
N ASP A 210 -3.44 3.98 -5.29
CA ASP A 210 -3.13 2.90 -4.36
C ASP A 210 -4.39 2.35 -3.64
N LEU A 211 -5.28 3.25 -3.21
CA LEU A 211 -6.46 2.91 -2.41
C LEU A 211 -7.72 2.52 -3.22
N ARG A 212 -7.61 2.27 -4.54
CA ARG A 212 -8.74 1.80 -5.38
C ARG A 212 -9.03 0.31 -5.10
N GLY A 213 -10.29 -0.04 -4.80
CA GLY A 213 -10.69 -1.43 -4.49
C GLY A 213 -10.79 -2.34 -5.72
N ASN A 214 -11.91 -2.22 -6.44
CA ASN A 214 -12.34 -3.17 -7.49
C ASN A 214 -11.37 -3.38 -8.68
N MET A 215 -10.65 -2.35 -9.15
CA MET A 215 -9.95 -2.40 -10.45
C MET A 215 -8.99 -3.60 -10.64
N GLN A 216 -8.32 -4.08 -9.59
CA GLN A 216 -7.43 -5.25 -9.73
C GLN A 216 -8.22 -6.56 -9.85
N ASP A 217 -9.31 -6.71 -9.09
CA ASP A 217 -10.19 -7.89 -9.17
C ASP A 217 -11.00 -7.91 -10.49
N GLU A 218 -11.39 -6.75 -11.03
CA GLU A 218 -11.96 -6.62 -12.39
C GLU A 218 -11.01 -7.16 -13.48
N ILE A 219 -9.71 -6.83 -13.37
CA ILE A 219 -8.64 -7.35 -14.25
C ILE A 219 -8.46 -8.85 -14.03
N ASP A 220 -8.36 -9.29 -12.78
CA ASP A 220 -8.06 -10.66 -12.41
C ASP A 220 -9.19 -11.62 -12.81
N ARG A 221 -10.46 -11.28 -12.55
CA ARG A 221 -11.64 -11.97 -13.11
C ARG A 221 -11.55 -12.10 -14.62
N SER A 222 -11.19 -11.02 -15.32
CA SER A 222 -11.04 -11.02 -16.78
C SER A 222 -9.91 -11.96 -17.26
N LEU A 223 -8.81 -12.07 -16.52
CA LEU A 223 -7.70 -12.98 -16.81
C LEU A 223 -8.03 -14.45 -16.51
N LEU A 224 -8.80 -14.72 -15.44
CA LEU A 224 -9.19 -16.07 -15.00
C LEU A 224 -10.02 -16.83 -16.05
N THR A 225 -10.83 -16.13 -16.85
CA THR A 225 -11.62 -16.69 -17.99
C THR A 225 -10.80 -17.51 -19.00
N SER A 226 -9.46 -17.35 -19.00
CA SER A 226 -8.56 -18.10 -19.87
C SER A 226 -8.27 -19.54 -19.41
N ARG A 227 -8.73 -19.94 -18.21
CA ARG A 227 -8.68 -21.32 -17.71
C ARG A 227 -9.92 -21.78 -16.94
N LEU A 228 -10.65 -20.87 -16.32
CA LEU A 228 -11.84 -21.16 -15.51
C LEU A 228 -13.12 -20.80 -16.27
N ASP A 229 -14.19 -21.54 -16.02
CA ASP A 229 -15.55 -21.12 -16.40
C ASP A 229 -16.09 -20.05 -15.43
N SER A 230 -17.34 -19.60 -15.61
CA SER A 230 -17.86 -18.51 -14.76
C SER A 230 -18.17 -18.96 -13.34
N ASP A 231 -18.64 -20.19 -13.14
CA ASP A 231 -19.02 -20.68 -11.83
C ASP A 231 -17.75 -20.86 -10.98
N GLN A 232 -16.70 -21.42 -11.59
CA GLN A 232 -15.33 -21.47 -11.04
C GLN A 232 -14.68 -20.11 -10.79
N ILE A 233 -15.21 -19.01 -11.33
CA ILE A 233 -14.74 -17.65 -11.01
C ILE A 233 -15.52 -17.10 -9.83
N GLU A 234 -16.85 -17.26 -9.78
CA GLU A 234 -17.64 -16.82 -8.61
C GLU A 234 -17.22 -17.57 -7.33
N ASP A 235 -16.84 -18.85 -7.42
CA ASP A 235 -16.20 -19.64 -6.34
C ASP A 235 -14.98 -18.93 -5.69
N LEU A 236 -14.30 -18.05 -6.44
CA LEU A 236 -13.08 -17.34 -6.00
C LEU A 236 -13.32 -15.88 -5.61
N TYR A 237 -14.58 -15.41 -5.68
CA TYR A 237 -15.05 -14.10 -5.22
C TYR A 237 -16.39 -14.23 -4.47
N PRO A 238 -16.44 -15.00 -3.36
CA PRO A 238 -17.66 -15.20 -2.59
C PRO A 238 -18.22 -13.88 -2.02
N GLY A 239 -19.49 -13.89 -1.62
CA GLY A 239 -20.12 -12.72 -1.00
C GLY A 239 -19.53 -12.41 0.39
N TYR A 240 -19.57 -11.13 0.80
CA TYR A 240 -19.14 -10.74 2.15
C TYR A 240 -19.94 -11.51 3.24
N PRO A 241 -19.27 -12.13 4.24
CA PRO A 241 -19.90 -13.07 5.18
C PRO A 241 -20.62 -12.37 6.34
N TYR A 242 -21.76 -11.74 6.04
CA TYR A 242 -22.56 -10.94 7.00
C TYR A 242 -23.09 -11.69 8.25
N LYS A 243 -23.06 -13.03 8.30
CA LYS A 243 -23.46 -13.76 9.53
C LYS A 243 -22.26 -13.89 10.48
N GLU A 244 -21.09 -14.07 9.91
CA GLU A 244 -19.83 -14.31 10.60
C GLU A 244 -19.20 -12.97 11.03
N HIS A 245 -19.11 -11.99 10.12
CA HIS A 245 -18.39 -10.73 10.33
C HIS A 245 -19.31 -9.51 10.22
N GLN A 246 -19.41 -8.70 11.27
CA GLN A 246 -20.33 -7.55 11.30
C GLN A 246 -19.87 -6.36 10.43
N PRO A 247 -20.79 -5.69 9.70
CA PRO A 247 -20.46 -4.45 8.99
C PRO A 247 -20.16 -3.30 9.96
N ILE A 248 -19.56 -2.22 9.45
CA ILE A 248 -19.25 -1.01 10.23
C ILE A 248 -20.53 -0.41 10.83
N VAL A 249 -21.52 -0.15 9.96
CA VAL A 249 -22.80 0.47 10.27
C VAL A 249 -23.85 -0.64 10.37
N GLN A 250 -24.28 -0.94 11.60
CA GLN A 250 -25.13 -2.09 11.92
C GLN A 250 -26.63 -1.78 11.79
N ASN A 251 -27.01 -0.53 12.03
CA ASN A 251 -28.36 0.02 11.95
C ASN A 251 -28.45 1.12 10.88
N GLY A 252 -29.67 1.52 10.51
CA GLY A 252 -29.92 2.60 9.58
C GLY A 252 -30.23 2.15 8.16
N ALA A 253 -30.82 3.06 7.39
CA ALA A 253 -31.24 2.87 6.01
C ALA A 253 -31.42 4.24 5.31
N VAL A 254 -31.49 4.25 3.98
CA VAL A 254 -31.95 5.45 3.25
C VAL A 254 -33.48 5.54 3.35
N SER A 255 -33.96 6.62 3.95
CA SER A 255 -35.39 6.89 4.12
C SER A 255 -36.08 7.08 2.76
N PRO A 256 -37.11 6.27 2.42
CA PRO A 256 -37.84 6.38 1.15
C PRO A 256 -38.74 7.62 1.08
N VAL A 257 -38.84 8.41 2.15
CA VAL A 257 -39.62 9.66 2.20
C VAL A 257 -38.73 10.89 1.99
N THR A 258 -37.51 10.88 2.53
CA THR A 258 -36.61 12.06 2.50
C THR A 258 -35.44 11.92 1.54
N GLY A 259 -35.12 10.71 1.06
CA GLY A 259 -33.91 10.48 0.25
C GLY A 259 -32.63 10.81 1.01
N LYS A 260 -32.56 10.41 2.29
CA LYS A 260 -31.42 10.62 3.18
C LYS A 260 -31.15 9.39 4.03
N PHE A 261 -29.90 9.18 4.41
CA PHE A 261 -29.52 8.16 5.39
C PHE A 261 -30.00 8.55 6.80
N ASP A 262 -30.74 7.64 7.42
CA ASP A 262 -31.18 7.72 8.81
C ASP A 262 -30.49 6.59 9.60
N PRO A 263 -29.58 6.89 10.55
CA PRO A 263 -28.86 5.88 11.33
C PRO A 263 -29.72 5.22 12.41
N GLU A 264 -30.84 5.83 12.81
CA GLU A 264 -31.77 5.26 13.79
C GLU A 264 -32.82 4.36 13.14
N ALA A 265 -32.94 4.39 11.80
CA ALA A 265 -33.87 3.57 11.05
C ALA A 265 -33.61 2.06 11.27
N LYS A 266 -34.62 1.39 11.83
CA LYS A 266 -34.58 -0.07 12.05
C LYS A 266 -34.95 -0.81 10.76
N PRO A 267 -34.35 -1.98 10.48
CA PRO A 267 -34.65 -2.72 9.26
C PRO A 267 -36.14 -3.07 9.15
N SER A 268 -36.68 -2.99 7.93
CA SER A 268 -37.89 -3.69 7.52
C SER A 268 -37.51 -4.78 6.51
N ASP A 269 -38.13 -5.95 6.61
CA ASP A 269 -37.76 -7.16 5.86
C ASP A 269 -38.18 -7.14 4.36
N SER A 270 -38.13 -5.97 3.71
CA SER A 270 -38.77 -5.74 2.42
C SER A 270 -37.97 -4.84 1.45
N VAL A 271 -36.77 -5.29 1.07
CA VAL A 271 -36.08 -4.84 -0.16
C VAL A 271 -35.87 -6.08 -1.04
N GLY A 272 -36.46 -6.08 -2.23
CA GLY A 272 -36.52 -7.26 -3.10
C GLY A 272 -35.27 -7.46 -3.96
N SER A 273 -34.60 -8.60 -3.84
CA SER A 273 -33.44 -8.96 -4.67
C SER A 273 -33.84 -9.24 -6.13
N PRO A 274 -33.15 -8.66 -7.13
CA PRO A 274 -33.36 -9.01 -8.54
C PRO A 274 -32.61 -10.30 -8.90
N THR A 275 -33.30 -11.29 -9.46
CA THR A 275 -32.71 -12.54 -9.95
C THR A 275 -32.11 -12.38 -11.37
N PRO A 276 -30.84 -12.76 -11.61
CA PRO A 276 -30.29 -12.84 -12.96
C PRO A 276 -30.89 -14.02 -13.76
N GLN A 277 -30.99 -13.87 -15.08
CA GLN A 277 -31.34 -14.96 -16.01
C GLN A 277 -30.56 -14.75 -17.32
N GLY A 278 -29.64 -15.67 -17.65
CA GLY A 278 -28.53 -15.42 -18.59
C GLY A 278 -28.61 -16.13 -19.95
N ALA A 279 -27.48 -16.13 -20.68
CA ALA A 279 -27.22 -16.88 -21.92
C ALA A 279 -25.70 -17.05 -22.16
N THR A 280 -25.29 -18.06 -22.93
CA THR A 280 -23.88 -18.50 -23.11
C THR A 280 -23.42 -18.58 -24.58
N ASP A 281 -22.12 -18.87 -24.77
CA ASP A 281 -21.41 -19.38 -25.97
C ASP A 281 -20.94 -18.40 -27.09
N GLY A 282 -19.66 -18.57 -27.53
CA GLY A 282 -19.05 -17.81 -28.65
C GLY A 282 -17.51 -17.87 -28.80
N LEU A 283 -16.91 -18.99 -29.24
CA LEU A 283 -15.46 -19.27 -29.21
C LEU A 283 -14.48 -18.30 -29.95
N ASN A 284 -13.55 -17.70 -29.19
CA ASN A 284 -12.10 -18.04 -29.08
C ASN A 284 -11.10 -18.08 -30.29
N THR A 285 -10.25 -17.05 -30.47
CA THR A 285 -8.88 -17.12 -31.11
C THR A 285 -7.89 -16.16 -30.42
N GLN A 286 -6.95 -16.64 -29.59
CA GLN A 286 -5.52 -16.85 -29.91
C GLN A 286 -4.69 -15.57 -30.20
N LEU A 287 -3.96 -15.09 -29.18
CA LEU A 287 -2.52 -14.83 -29.29
C LEU A 287 -1.83 -14.88 -27.91
N SER A 288 -0.51 -14.73 -27.82
CA SER A 288 0.22 -14.74 -26.54
C SER A 288 1.62 -14.10 -26.61
N ALA A 289 1.82 -12.98 -25.92
CA ALA A 289 3.13 -12.46 -25.51
C ALA A 289 3.01 -11.56 -24.26
N LEU A 290 4.12 -11.43 -23.52
CA LEU A 290 4.55 -10.39 -22.55
C LEU A 290 3.52 -9.50 -21.80
N SER A 291 3.71 -9.33 -20.48
CA SER A 291 3.28 -8.15 -19.72
C SER A 291 4.24 -7.93 -18.56
N ASP A 292 4.54 -6.66 -18.27
CA ASP A 292 5.38 -6.20 -17.16
C ASP A 292 4.94 -4.81 -16.62
N THR A 293 4.10 -4.07 -17.35
CA THR A 293 4.05 -2.59 -17.25
C THR A 293 3.00 -2.02 -16.28
N LEU A 294 2.19 -2.84 -15.61
CA LEU A 294 1.46 -2.42 -14.41
C LEU A 294 2.24 -2.71 -13.13
N ASP A 295 3.00 -3.81 -13.08
CA ASP A 295 3.98 -4.07 -12.02
C ASP A 295 5.13 -3.02 -12.02
N GLU A 296 5.41 -2.39 -13.17
CA GLU A 296 6.37 -1.26 -13.34
C GLU A 296 5.80 0.13 -12.95
N ILE A 297 4.57 0.23 -12.41
CA ILE A 297 4.14 1.44 -11.67
C ILE A 297 4.95 1.46 -10.37
N PRO A 298 5.56 2.58 -9.96
CA PRO A 298 6.73 2.52 -9.08
C PRO A 298 6.46 1.82 -7.75
N ALA A 299 7.35 0.89 -7.36
CA ALA A 299 7.41 0.29 -6.03
C ALA A 299 7.48 1.31 -4.87
N LEU A 300 7.75 2.57 -5.22
CA LEU A 300 7.64 3.78 -4.40
C LEU A 300 6.23 4.05 -3.82
N LEU A 301 5.17 3.45 -4.39
CA LEU A 301 3.82 3.41 -3.81
C LEU A 301 3.56 2.09 -3.07
N GLY A 302 4.07 0.98 -3.60
CA GLY A 302 3.84 -0.37 -3.08
C GLY A 302 3.16 -1.29 -4.11
N PRO A 303 3.07 -2.59 -3.84
CA PRO A 303 2.27 -3.52 -4.64
C PRO A 303 0.77 -3.25 -4.41
N ASN A 304 0.02 -3.04 -5.49
CA ASN A 304 -1.44 -2.97 -5.43
C ASN A 304 -2.00 -4.38 -5.24
N GLY A 305 -2.89 -4.61 -4.28
CA GLY A 305 -3.51 -5.92 -4.06
C GLY A 305 -4.37 -6.01 -2.80
N ASN A 306 -5.09 -7.12 -2.66
CA ASN A 306 -6.24 -7.30 -1.76
C ASN A 306 -5.87 -7.46 -0.27
N GLY A 307 -4.66 -7.04 0.11
CA GLY A 307 -4.15 -7.07 1.47
C GLY A 307 -3.82 -5.69 2.07
N ILE A 308 -3.70 -4.64 1.23
CA ILE A 308 -3.58 -3.26 1.74
C ILE A 308 -4.84 -2.90 2.51
N GLY A 309 -4.67 -2.34 3.70
CA GLY A 309 -5.77 -2.15 4.63
C GLY A 309 -5.45 -1.15 5.74
N SER A 310 -6.19 -1.21 6.83
CA SER A 310 -5.96 -0.46 8.07
C SER A 310 -6.87 -1.04 9.16
N ASN A 311 -6.59 -0.83 10.44
CA ASN A 311 -7.65 -0.81 11.44
C ASN A 311 -7.87 0.62 11.96
N SER A 312 -9.10 0.91 12.39
CA SER A 312 -9.39 2.04 13.27
C SER A 312 -10.65 1.75 14.08
N TRP A 313 -10.61 2.05 15.37
CA TRP A 313 -11.77 1.89 16.24
C TRP A 313 -11.81 2.94 17.33
N VAL A 314 -13.01 3.24 17.82
CA VAL A 314 -13.28 4.23 18.84
C VAL A 314 -14.17 3.64 19.92
N VAL A 315 -13.91 3.96 21.18
CA VAL A 315 -14.66 3.49 22.36
C VAL A 315 -15.08 4.71 23.18
N ASP A 316 -16.34 4.78 23.62
CA ASP A 316 -16.89 5.92 24.36
C ASP A 316 -16.43 5.99 25.83
N GLY A 317 -16.58 7.16 26.45
CA GLY A 317 -16.14 7.41 27.83
C GLY A 317 -16.85 6.56 28.91
N LYS A 318 -17.99 5.93 28.61
CA LYS A 318 -18.66 4.99 29.54
C LYS A 318 -17.83 3.71 29.66
N HIS A 319 -17.23 3.26 28.56
CA HIS A 319 -16.51 1.99 28.46
C HIS A 319 -14.99 2.09 28.68
N THR A 320 -14.40 3.29 28.76
CA THR A 320 -12.95 3.47 28.96
C THR A 320 -12.53 3.67 30.42
N THR A 321 -11.25 3.46 30.75
CA THR A 321 -10.70 3.72 32.09
C THR A 321 -10.52 5.21 32.40
N SER A 322 -10.34 6.04 31.37
CA SER A 322 -10.18 7.51 31.51
C SER A 322 -11.50 8.25 31.75
N GLY A 323 -12.64 7.65 31.38
CA GLY A 323 -13.93 8.36 31.35
C GLY A 323 -14.10 9.25 30.11
N LYS A 324 -13.15 9.21 29.17
CA LYS A 324 -13.13 9.93 27.89
C LYS A 324 -13.00 8.95 26.73
N ALA A 325 -13.32 9.37 25.52
CA ALA A 325 -13.21 8.49 24.36
C ALA A 325 -11.74 8.09 24.11
N LEU A 326 -11.54 6.85 23.64
CA LEU A 326 -10.26 6.34 23.14
C LEU A 326 -10.41 6.01 21.65
N LEU A 327 -9.51 6.50 20.81
CA LEU A 327 -9.50 6.27 19.36
C LEU A 327 -8.15 5.66 18.96
N ALA A 328 -8.16 4.49 18.30
CA ALA A 328 -6.97 3.86 17.74
C ALA A 328 -7.02 3.84 16.20
N ASN A 329 -5.86 3.92 15.55
CA ASN A 329 -5.72 3.82 14.09
C ASN A 329 -4.33 3.32 13.70
N ASP A 330 -4.27 2.42 12.71
CA ASP A 330 -3.05 1.89 12.10
C ASP A 330 -3.24 1.52 10.62
N PRO A 331 -2.89 2.39 9.66
CA PRO A 331 -2.93 2.09 8.23
C PRO A 331 -1.89 1.04 7.81
N HIS A 332 -2.33 -0.03 7.17
CA HIS A 332 -1.49 -1.14 6.69
C HIS A 332 -1.05 -0.88 5.24
N LEU A 333 0.21 -0.50 5.06
CA LEU A 333 0.77 -0.06 3.76
C LEU A 333 2.12 -0.75 3.49
N ALA A 334 2.62 -0.62 2.27
CA ALA A 334 3.91 -1.17 1.86
C ALA A 334 5.08 -0.56 2.67
N PRO A 335 6.01 -1.38 3.20
CA PRO A 335 7.11 -0.90 4.04
C PRO A 335 8.17 -0.16 3.22
N MET A 336 8.53 1.05 3.64
CA MET A 336 9.45 1.93 2.91
C MET A 336 10.37 2.73 3.85
N LEU A 337 11.51 3.18 3.31
CA LEU A 337 12.42 4.12 3.98
C LEU A 337 12.63 5.41 3.16
N PRO A 338 12.40 6.59 3.77
CA PRO A 338 11.66 6.78 5.03
C PRO A 338 10.21 6.25 4.94
N SER A 339 9.55 6.05 6.09
CA SER A 339 8.12 5.71 6.18
C SER A 339 7.28 6.79 5.52
N LEU A 340 6.18 6.41 4.86
CA LEU A 340 5.23 7.34 4.22
C LEU A 340 4.81 8.50 5.14
N TRP A 341 4.58 8.20 6.42
CA TRP A 341 4.11 9.17 7.40
C TRP A 341 5.24 9.99 8.01
N TYR A 342 4.96 11.26 8.27
CA TYR A 342 5.78 12.17 9.05
C TYR A 342 4.97 12.62 10.28
N GLN A 343 5.56 12.67 11.48
CA GLN A 343 4.87 13.09 12.70
C GLN A 343 5.09 14.58 12.95
N MET A 344 4.03 15.36 13.25
CA MET A 344 4.14 16.81 13.48
C MET A 344 2.94 17.37 14.24
N GLY A 345 3.15 18.44 15.01
CA GLY A 345 2.11 19.38 15.44
C GLY A 345 2.28 20.78 14.86
N LEU A 346 1.13 21.41 14.60
CA LEU A 346 0.95 22.72 13.98
C LEU A 346 0.09 23.57 14.91
N HIS A 347 0.74 24.43 15.67
CA HIS A 347 0.15 25.20 16.76
C HIS A 347 0.11 26.69 16.44
N CYS A 348 -1.09 27.25 16.41
CA CYS A 348 -1.29 28.68 16.58
C CYS A 348 -1.13 29.05 18.06
N ARG A 349 -0.26 30.00 18.39
CA ARG A 349 -0.05 30.43 19.79
C ARG A 349 -1.34 30.93 20.46
N GLU A 350 -2.28 31.44 19.67
CA GLU A 350 -3.68 31.66 20.04
C GLU A 350 -4.58 31.34 18.82
N VAL A 351 -5.51 30.39 18.99
CA VAL A 351 -6.49 30.04 17.96
C VAL A 351 -7.45 31.21 17.76
N SER A 352 -7.36 31.84 16.60
CA SER A 352 -7.86 33.18 16.31
C SER A 352 -8.30 33.29 14.84
N LYS A 353 -8.71 34.48 14.38
CA LYS A 353 -9.09 34.67 12.97
C LYS A 353 -7.90 34.65 12.00
N SER A 354 -6.70 34.98 12.49
CA SER A 354 -5.45 35.01 11.70
C SER A 354 -4.67 33.69 11.71
N CYS A 355 -4.91 32.85 12.72
CA CYS A 355 -4.27 31.55 12.89
C CYS A 355 -5.28 30.56 13.46
N GLN A 356 -5.69 29.55 12.68
CA GLN A 356 -6.90 28.75 12.93
C GLN A 356 -6.64 27.28 13.31
N TYR A 357 -5.39 26.89 13.54
CA TYR A 357 -4.97 25.49 13.67
C TYR A 357 -4.27 25.24 15.01
N ASP A 358 -4.70 24.24 15.76
CA ASP A 358 -3.97 23.68 16.91
C ASP A 358 -4.05 22.15 16.83
N THR A 359 -3.34 21.60 15.85
CA THR A 359 -3.56 20.25 15.29
C THR A 359 -2.28 19.43 15.27
N ALA A 360 -2.34 18.15 15.61
CA ALA A 360 -1.19 17.26 15.65
C ALA A 360 -1.52 15.87 15.12
N GLY A 361 -0.51 15.18 14.59
CA GLY A 361 -0.60 13.81 14.14
C GLY A 361 0.32 13.49 12.98
N TYR A 362 -0.16 12.68 12.05
CA TYR A 362 0.60 12.25 10.89
C TYR A 362 0.29 13.11 9.66
N THR A 363 1.34 13.66 9.07
CA THR A 363 1.35 14.42 7.81
C THR A 363 2.00 13.57 6.70
N PHE A 364 1.96 14.06 5.45
CA PHE A 364 2.89 13.60 4.42
C PHE A 364 3.90 14.71 4.12
N SER A 365 5.20 14.38 4.09
CA SER A 365 6.21 15.30 3.56
C SER A 365 5.90 15.59 2.09
N GLY A 366 5.54 16.84 1.78
CA GLY A 366 5.04 17.26 0.47
C GLY A 366 3.65 17.88 0.50
N MET A 367 2.84 17.62 1.54
CA MET A 367 1.45 18.06 1.66
C MET A 367 1.21 18.78 2.99
N PRO A 368 0.61 19.99 3.01
CA PRO A 368 0.32 20.72 4.25
C PRO A 368 -0.85 20.13 5.04
N GLY A 369 -0.86 20.41 6.35
CA GLY A 369 -1.87 19.93 7.30
C GLY A 369 -1.58 18.54 7.87
N VAL A 370 -2.45 18.09 8.79
CA VAL A 370 -2.46 16.73 9.38
C VAL A 370 -3.49 15.87 8.65
N ILE A 371 -3.17 14.61 8.40
CA ILE A 371 -4.03 13.66 7.67
C ILE A 371 -4.80 12.76 8.64
N ILE A 372 -4.12 12.28 9.69
CA ILE A 372 -4.67 11.44 10.77
C ILE A 372 -4.16 11.99 12.10
N GLY A 373 -5.03 12.17 13.10
CA GLY A 373 -4.62 12.67 14.41
C GLY A 373 -5.74 13.35 15.19
N HIS A 374 -5.46 14.54 15.73
CA HIS A 374 -6.42 15.32 16.49
C HIS A 374 -6.11 16.83 16.42
N ASN A 375 -7.09 17.64 16.81
CA ASN A 375 -6.88 19.05 17.17
C ASN A 375 -7.30 19.28 18.62
N GLN A 376 -7.51 20.54 19.03
CA GLN A 376 -7.91 20.88 20.39
C GLN A 376 -9.31 20.36 20.80
N ASP A 377 -10.21 20.15 19.83
CA ASP A 377 -11.63 19.85 20.03
C ASP A 377 -11.99 18.37 19.71
N ILE A 378 -11.41 17.79 18.65
CA ILE A 378 -11.76 16.47 18.08
C ILE A 378 -10.55 15.61 17.70
N SER A 379 -10.75 14.30 17.55
CA SER A 379 -9.80 13.36 16.93
C SER A 379 -10.44 12.53 15.83
N TRP A 380 -9.65 12.15 14.82
CA TRP A 380 -10.09 11.36 13.68
C TRP A 380 -9.06 10.33 13.22
N GLY A 381 -9.56 9.22 12.67
CA GLY A 381 -8.78 8.16 12.03
C GLY A 381 -9.35 7.79 10.66
N LEU A 382 -8.54 7.10 9.86
CA LEU A 382 -8.87 6.70 8.49
C LEU A 382 -8.65 5.19 8.28
N THR A 383 -9.55 4.57 7.52
CA THR A 383 -9.25 3.29 6.83
C THR A 383 -9.73 3.36 5.39
N ASN A 384 -9.20 2.53 4.49
CA ASN A 384 -9.78 2.42 3.15
C ASN A 384 -11.24 1.97 3.22
N LEU A 385 -12.12 2.64 2.47
CA LEU A 385 -13.52 2.27 2.32
C LEU A 385 -13.71 1.14 1.29
N GLY A 386 -12.79 1.00 0.33
CA GLY A 386 -12.90 -0.02 -0.73
C GLY A 386 -13.93 0.32 -1.82
N ALA A 387 -14.46 1.54 -1.86
CA ALA A 387 -15.47 1.97 -2.82
C ALA A 387 -15.02 1.72 -4.27
N ASP A 388 -15.96 1.22 -5.07
CA ASP A 388 -15.78 0.97 -6.49
C ASP A 388 -16.00 2.26 -7.29
N VAL A 389 -14.94 3.06 -7.35
CA VAL A 389 -14.86 4.39 -7.99
C VAL A 389 -14.25 4.36 -9.40
N THR A 390 -14.08 3.16 -9.97
CA THR A 390 -13.38 2.86 -11.24
C THR A 390 -14.23 1.96 -12.13
N ASP A 391 -14.21 2.16 -13.44
CA ASP A 391 -14.70 1.17 -14.42
C ASP A 391 -13.71 1.07 -15.59
N LEU A 392 -13.42 -0.14 -16.06
CA LEU A 392 -12.74 -0.34 -17.34
C LEU A 392 -13.76 -0.43 -18.48
N PHE A 393 -13.65 0.47 -19.46
CA PHE A 393 -14.53 0.52 -20.62
C PHE A 393 -13.84 -0.04 -21.87
N LEU A 394 -14.48 -1.02 -22.50
CA LEU A 394 -14.06 -1.67 -23.74
C LEU A 394 -14.49 -0.83 -24.94
N GLU A 395 -13.53 -0.24 -25.64
CA GLU A 395 -13.76 0.73 -26.71
C GLU A 395 -13.56 0.11 -28.09
N LYS A 396 -14.57 0.28 -28.97
CA LYS A 396 -14.50 -0.11 -30.39
C LYS A 396 -13.84 1.02 -31.18
N VAL A 397 -12.53 0.87 -31.45
CA VAL A 397 -11.69 1.90 -32.08
C VAL A 397 -11.41 1.64 -33.56
N SER A 398 -11.40 2.71 -34.35
CA SER A 398 -10.88 2.76 -35.73
C SER A 398 -9.82 3.86 -35.84
N ASP A 399 -9.36 4.13 -37.07
CA ASP A 399 -8.40 5.21 -37.33
C ASP A 399 -9.08 6.60 -37.26
N ASP A 400 -10.40 6.67 -37.50
CA ASP A 400 -11.22 7.89 -37.45
C ASP A 400 -11.68 8.27 -36.03
N GLY A 401 -11.66 7.34 -35.08
CA GLY A 401 -12.22 7.54 -33.74
C GLY A 401 -12.61 6.27 -32.98
N TYR A 402 -13.60 6.40 -32.10
CA TYR A 402 -14.23 5.30 -31.36
C TYR A 402 -15.74 5.31 -31.56
N LEU A 403 -16.40 4.15 -31.48
CA LEU A 403 -17.85 4.03 -31.59
C LEU A 403 -18.54 4.38 -30.26
N TYR A 404 -19.55 5.26 -30.28
CA TYR A 404 -20.45 5.50 -29.16
C TYR A 404 -21.85 5.88 -29.68
N ASP A 405 -22.92 5.31 -29.10
CA ASP A 405 -24.31 5.61 -29.54
C ASP A 405 -24.50 5.39 -31.05
N GLY A 406 -23.95 4.28 -31.56
CA GLY A 406 -23.99 3.90 -32.97
C GLY A 406 -23.22 4.82 -33.94
N LYS A 407 -22.43 5.79 -33.44
CA LYS A 407 -21.72 6.78 -34.24
C LYS A 407 -20.23 6.79 -33.90
N THR A 408 -19.37 6.94 -34.91
CA THR A 408 -17.95 7.19 -34.67
C THR A 408 -17.76 8.61 -34.15
N ARG A 409 -17.01 8.75 -33.05
CA ARG A 409 -16.59 10.02 -32.44
C ARG A 409 -15.07 10.09 -32.45
N SER A 410 -14.52 11.24 -32.83
CA SER A 410 -13.07 11.45 -32.78
C SER A 410 -12.56 11.45 -31.34
N PHE A 411 -11.35 10.92 -31.11
CA PHE A 411 -10.66 11.02 -29.83
C PHE A 411 -10.37 12.48 -29.46
N THR A 412 -10.39 12.80 -28.17
CA THR A 412 -9.60 13.94 -27.68
C THR A 412 -8.14 13.49 -27.62
N THR A 413 -7.22 14.23 -28.25
CA THR A 413 -5.81 13.87 -28.33
C THR A 413 -4.91 14.96 -27.79
N ARG A 414 -3.75 14.56 -27.24
CA ARG A 414 -2.65 15.48 -26.93
C ARG A 414 -1.30 14.85 -27.23
N GLU A 415 -0.34 15.68 -27.59
CA GLU A 415 1.07 15.34 -27.67
C GLU A 415 1.75 15.72 -26.34
N GLU A 416 2.32 14.75 -25.64
CA GLU A 416 3.18 14.97 -24.47
C GLU A 416 4.65 14.76 -24.87
N THR A 417 5.58 15.42 -24.19
CA THR A 417 7.03 15.21 -24.38
C THR A 417 7.69 14.88 -23.04
N ILE A 418 8.17 13.65 -22.93
CA ILE A 418 8.91 13.11 -21.80
C ILE A 418 10.38 13.42 -22.03
N LYS A 419 11.02 14.15 -21.10
CA LYS A 419 12.46 14.40 -21.14
C LYS A 419 13.21 13.28 -20.43
N VAL A 420 14.37 12.90 -20.94
CA VAL A 420 15.10 11.71 -20.46
C VAL A 420 16.54 12.06 -20.10
N ALA A 421 16.91 11.89 -18.83
CA ALA A 421 18.27 12.13 -18.35
C ALA A 421 19.30 11.29 -19.13
N GLY A 422 20.36 11.95 -19.61
CA GLY A 422 21.40 11.34 -20.46
C GLY A 422 20.92 10.86 -21.84
N GLY A 423 19.67 11.16 -22.23
CA GLY A 423 19.02 10.60 -23.42
C GLY A 423 18.57 11.63 -24.45
N LYS A 424 17.54 11.25 -25.21
CA LYS A 424 16.75 12.15 -26.06
C LYS A 424 15.30 12.08 -25.62
N ASP A 425 14.63 13.23 -25.64
CA ASP A 425 13.21 13.37 -25.38
C ASP A 425 12.37 12.38 -26.20
N ARG A 426 11.30 11.88 -25.58
CA ARG A 426 10.34 10.95 -26.17
C ARG A 426 8.98 11.63 -26.27
N LYS A 427 8.41 11.62 -27.47
CA LYS A 427 7.03 12.07 -27.69
C LYS A 427 6.07 10.92 -27.55
N ILE A 428 4.94 11.18 -26.92
CA ILE A 428 3.80 10.26 -26.91
C ILE A 428 2.54 11.02 -27.32
N THR A 429 1.68 10.35 -28.09
CA THR A 429 0.27 10.74 -28.21
C THR A 429 -0.50 10.09 -27.07
N VAL A 430 -1.37 10.84 -26.41
CA VAL A 430 -2.41 10.32 -25.51
C VAL A 430 -3.76 10.49 -26.19
N ARG A 431 -4.62 9.47 -26.11
CA ARG A 431 -5.98 9.45 -26.64
C ARG A 431 -6.99 9.29 -25.50
N GLU A 432 -8.07 10.06 -25.54
CA GLU A 432 -9.16 10.05 -24.58
C GLU A 432 -10.51 9.85 -25.32
N THR A 433 -11.38 8.99 -24.79
CA THR A 433 -12.79 8.83 -25.21
C THR A 433 -13.71 9.59 -24.25
N ASN A 434 -15.04 9.49 -24.39
CA ASN A 434 -15.96 10.00 -23.36
C ASN A 434 -15.95 9.20 -22.04
N ASN A 435 -15.26 8.06 -21.99
CA ASN A 435 -15.13 7.25 -20.79
C ASN A 435 -13.81 7.53 -20.07
N GLY A 436 -12.74 7.91 -20.78
CA GLY A 436 -11.48 8.35 -20.17
C GLY A 436 -10.27 8.16 -21.09
N PRO A 437 -9.04 8.26 -20.56
CA PRO A 437 -7.83 7.94 -21.32
C PRO A 437 -7.77 6.46 -21.71
N LEU A 438 -7.32 6.18 -22.93
CA LEU A 438 -7.01 4.82 -23.38
C LEU A 438 -5.74 4.32 -22.67
N VAL A 439 -5.94 3.53 -21.62
CA VAL A 439 -4.87 2.94 -20.78
C VAL A 439 -4.23 1.72 -21.44
N SER A 440 -4.95 1.02 -22.33
CA SER A 440 -4.36 -0.04 -23.18
C SER A 440 -3.22 0.48 -24.08
N ASP A 441 -3.24 1.76 -24.48
CA ASP A 441 -2.17 2.38 -25.28
C ASP A 441 -0.80 2.41 -24.57
N ARG A 442 -0.78 2.15 -23.25
CA ARG A 442 0.41 2.16 -22.38
C ARG A 442 0.52 0.94 -21.45
N SER A 443 -0.39 -0.02 -21.50
CA SER A 443 -0.38 -1.20 -20.63
C SER A 443 -0.71 -2.48 -21.38
N LYS A 444 0.25 -3.41 -21.37
CA LYS A 444 0.14 -4.76 -21.95
C LYS A 444 -0.86 -5.65 -21.21
N GLU A 445 -1.13 -5.39 -19.93
CA GLU A 445 -2.14 -6.15 -19.17
C GLU A 445 -3.54 -5.69 -19.53
N LEU A 446 -3.76 -4.38 -19.69
CA LEU A 446 -5.05 -3.82 -20.10
C LEU A 446 -5.33 -4.10 -21.58
N ASP A 447 -4.31 -4.17 -22.43
CA ASP A 447 -4.39 -4.74 -23.79
C ASP A 447 -4.87 -6.21 -23.77
N LYS A 448 -4.29 -7.08 -22.92
CA LYS A 448 -4.78 -8.46 -22.70
C LYS A 448 -6.22 -8.50 -22.17
N VAL A 449 -6.64 -7.57 -21.31
CA VAL A 449 -8.05 -7.47 -20.87
C VAL A 449 -8.95 -7.14 -22.06
N GLY A 450 -8.57 -6.17 -22.90
CA GLY A 450 -9.28 -5.83 -24.15
C GLY A 450 -9.36 -6.99 -25.16
N GLN A 451 -8.42 -7.93 -25.10
CA GLN A 451 -8.42 -9.17 -25.92
C GLN A 451 -9.23 -10.33 -25.30
N LYS A 452 -9.42 -10.36 -23.97
CA LYS A 452 -10.05 -11.47 -23.24
C LYS A 452 -11.46 -11.21 -22.73
N ALA A 453 -11.87 -9.94 -22.57
CA ALA A 453 -13.11 -9.60 -21.86
C ALA A 453 -14.38 -10.23 -22.50
N PRO A 454 -15.27 -10.86 -21.70
CA PRO A 454 -16.37 -11.67 -22.22
C PRO A 454 -17.59 -10.83 -22.64
N VAL A 455 -17.48 -10.09 -23.74
CA VAL A 455 -18.60 -9.31 -24.31
C VAL A 455 -19.30 -10.03 -25.47
N SER A 456 -20.64 -10.03 -25.44
CA SER A 456 -21.53 -10.82 -26.32
C SER A 456 -21.63 -10.37 -27.78
N ASN A 457 -20.78 -9.43 -28.21
CA ASN A 457 -20.72 -8.94 -29.59
C ASN A 457 -19.25 -8.91 -30.03
N ALA A 458 -18.96 -9.31 -31.27
CA ALA A 458 -17.59 -9.26 -31.81
C ALA A 458 -17.02 -7.83 -31.86
N ALA A 459 -15.69 -7.74 -31.73
CA ALA A 459 -14.94 -6.54 -32.08
C ALA A 459 -14.92 -6.35 -33.61
N PRO A 460 -14.95 -5.11 -34.15
CA PRO A 460 -14.98 -4.87 -35.58
C PRO A 460 -13.59 -4.96 -36.23
N ASP A 461 -13.36 -5.97 -37.08
CA ASP A 461 -12.31 -6.10 -38.10
C ASP A 461 -10.84 -5.74 -37.78
N ARG A 462 -10.49 -5.58 -36.49
CA ARG A 462 -9.12 -5.74 -35.99
C ARG A 462 -9.02 -7.10 -35.29
N ALA A 463 -7.95 -7.85 -35.58
CA ALA A 463 -7.72 -9.18 -35.00
C ALA A 463 -7.34 -9.14 -33.51
N ASP A 464 -7.13 -7.94 -32.97
CA ASP A 464 -6.44 -7.67 -31.70
C ASP A 464 -7.40 -7.25 -30.55
N GLY A 465 -8.72 -7.33 -30.76
CA GLY A 465 -9.72 -7.10 -29.70
C GLY A 465 -10.14 -5.63 -29.50
N TYR A 466 -10.40 -5.27 -28.24
CA TYR A 466 -10.85 -3.94 -27.81
C TYR A 466 -9.70 -3.08 -27.26
N ALA A 467 -9.78 -1.76 -27.43
CA ALA A 467 -9.00 -0.86 -26.59
C ALA A 467 -9.68 -0.72 -25.21
N VAL A 468 -8.92 -0.35 -24.18
CA VAL A 468 -9.46 -0.15 -22.81
C VAL A 468 -9.28 1.30 -22.39
N ALA A 469 -10.38 1.98 -22.09
CA ALA A 469 -10.42 3.26 -21.40
C ALA A 469 -10.59 3.05 -19.89
N LEU A 470 -9.90 3.84 -19.07
CA LEU A 470 -10.16 3.88 -17.62
C LEU A 470 -11.08 5.06 -17.31
N LYS A 471 -12.26 4.79 -16.76
CA LYS A 471 -13.07 5.82 -16.10
C LYS A 471 -12.83 5.77 -14.60
N TRP A 472 -12.48 6.91 -14.01
CA TRP A 472 -12.09 6.97 -12.61
C TRP A 472 -12.31 8.36 -12.02
N THR A 473 -12.93 8.42 -10.84
CA THR A 473 -13.35 9.67 -10.19
C THR A 473 -12.18 10.60 -9.87
N ALA A 474 -10.98 10.07 -9.61
CA ALA A 474 -9.79 10.89 -9.37
C ALA A 474 -9.31 11.66 -10.61
N LEU A 475 -9.74 11.28 -11.82
CA LEU A 475 -9.42 12.02 -13.04
C LEU A 475 -10.36 13.22 -13.26
N GLU A 476 -11.41 13.35 -12.46
CA GLU A 476 -12.17 14.59 -12.32
C GLU A 476 -11.54 15.50 -11.26
N PRO A 477 -11.57 16.84 -11.45
CA PRO A 477 -11.25 17.79 -10.38
C PRO A 477 -12.24 17.72 -9.21
N GLY A 478 -11.74 17.78 -7.98
CA GLY A 478 -12.52 17.75 -6.74
C GLY A 478 -11.95 18.61 -5.60
N LYS A 479 -12.56 18.46 -4.41
CA LYS A 479 -12.35 19.29 -3.20
C LYS A 479 -11.63 18.60 -2.04
N SER A 480 -11.07 17.39 -2.22
CA SER A 480 -10.41 16.65 -1.13
C SER A 480 -9.32 17.43 -0.37
N MET A 481 -8.62 18.37 -1.02
CA MET A 481 -7.62 19.22 -0.34
C MET A 481 -8.27 20.29 0.57
N ASP A 482 -9.47 20.77 0.24
CA ASP A 482 -10.27 21.62 1.14
C ASP A 482 -10.70 20.79 2.38
N ALA A 483 -11.13 19.55 2.17
CA ALA A 483 -11.56 18.64 3.24
C ALA A 483 -10.51 18.44 4.33
N ILE A 484 -9.23 18.28 3.95
CA ILE A 484 -8.12 18.14 4.92
C ILE A 484 -8.00 19.39 5.80
N PHE A 485 -7.96 20.58 5.22
CA PHE A 485 -7.89 21.83 5.98
C PHE A 485 -9.15 22.12 6.81
N ASP A 486 -10.30 21.57 6.42
CA ASP A 486 -11.56 21.69 7.17
C ASP A 486 -11.63 20.71 8.33
N ILE A 487 -11.25 19.43 8.16
CA ILE A 487 -11.13 18.44 9.24
C ILE A 487 -10.17 18.95 10.34
N ASN A 488 -9.03 19.51 9.95
CA ASN A 488 -8.03 20.06 10.88
C ASN A 488 -8.60 21.20 11.77
N ARG A 489 -9.73 21.81 11.39
CA ARG A 489 -10.38 22.93 12.09
C ARG A 489 -11.79 22.60 12.58
N ALA A 490 -12.27 21.37 12.35
CA ALA A 490 -13.58 20.91 12.81
C ALA A 490 -13.60 20.81 14.33
N LYS A 491 -14.79 21.00 14.92
CA LYS A 491 -15.00 21.19 16.37
C LYS A 491 -16.01 20.23 16.97
N ASP A 492 -16.87 19.70 16.12
CA ASP A 492 -18.00 18.85 16.46
C ASP A 492 -18.30 17.93 15.26
N PHE A 493 -19.19 16.96 15.44
CA PHE A 493 -19.51 15.99 14.39
C PHE A 493 -20.21 16.65 13.19
N THR A 494 -20.82 17.82 13.36
CA THR A 494 -21.53 18.56 12.30
C THR A 494 -20.51 19.22 11.35
N THR A 495 -19.53 19.91 11.90
CA THR A 495 -18.40 20.53 11.19
C THR A 495 -17.47 19.47 10.60
N PHE A 496 -17.28 18.34 11.28
CA PHE A 496 -16.57 17.18 10.75
C PHE A 496 -17.28 16.58 9.53
N ARG A 497 -18.61 16.36 9.59
CA ARG A 497 -19.38 15.88 8.44
C ARG A 497 -19.40 16.88 7.28
N ALA A 498 -19.47 18.18 7.56
CA ALA A 498 -19.36 19.22 6.52
C ALA A 498 -17.98 19.27 5.84
N ALA A 499 -16.91 18.87 6.54
CA ALA A 499 -15.60 18.65 5.95
C ALA A 499 -15.54 17.34 5.15
N ALA A 500 -16.17 16.27 5.67
CA ALA A 500 -16.27 14.96 5.02
C ALA A 500 -17.03 15.00 3.67
N GLU A 501 -18.02 15.88 3.52
CA GLU A 501 -18.72 16.13 2.25
C GLU A 501 -17.74 16.52 1.12
N LYS A 502 -16.66 17.24 1.45
CA LYS A 502 -15.61 17.62 0.51
C LYS A 502 -14.58 16.51 0.25
N PHE A 503 -14.59 15.41 1.03
CA PHE A 503 -13.61 14.32 0.94
C PHE A 503 -14.01 13.33 -0.18
N GLU A 504 -14.00 13.81 -1.42
CA GLU A 504 -14.52 13.09 -2.58
C GLU A 504 -13.67 11.87 -2.96
N VAL A 505 -12.33 12.01 -2.90
CA VAL A 505 -11.35 11.05 -3.44
C VAL A 505 -10.01 11.13 -2.67
N PRO A 506 -9.40 10.00 -2.24
CA PRO A 506 -9.99 8.66 -2.17
C PRO A 506 -11.17 8.60 -1.19
N SER A 507 -12.08 7.65 -1.39
CA SER A 507 -13.15 7.37 -0.43
C SER A 507 -12.55 6.63 0.77
N GLN A 508 -12.63 7.20 1.98
CA GLN A 508 -12.00 6.67 3.19
C GLN A 508 -13.03 6.62 4.32
N ASN A 509 -13.09 5.50 5.03
CA ASN A 509 -13.85 5.38 6.27
C ASN A 509 -13.31 6.38 7.30
N LEU A 510 -14.08 7.43 7.60
CA LEU A 510 -13.69 8.43 8.60
C LEU A 510 -14.27 8.01 9.95
N ILE A 511 -13.43 7.81 10.96
CA ILE A 511 -13.87 7.62 12.35
C ILE A 511 -13.59 8.89 13.16
N TYR A 512 -14.41 9.14 14.18
CA TYR A 512 -14.49 10.41 14.91
C TYR A 512 -14.64 10.20 16.42
N ALA A 513 -14.04 11.11 17.20
CA ALA A 513 -14.31 11.31 18.63
C ALA A 513 -14.14 12.78 19.03
N ASP A 514 -14.82 13.24 20.08
CA ASP A 514 -14.64 14.60 20.62
C ASP A 514 -14.51 14.71 22.14
N THR A 515 -14.08 15.90 22.56
CA THR A 515 -13.87 16.30 23.96
C THR A 515 -15.15 16.28 24.81
N GLU A 516 -16.33 16.42 24.22
CA GLU A 516 -17.63 16.25 24.91
C GLU A 516 -17.98 14.77 25.13
N GLY A 517 -17.26 13.85 24.48
CA GLY A 517 -17.34 12.40 24.67
C GLY A 517 -18.20 11.68 23.64
N ASN A 518 -18.54 12.33 22.53
CA ASN A 518 -19.23 11.68 21.42
C ASN A 518 -18.26 10.84 20.58
N ILE A 519 -18.81 9.85 19.88
CA ILE A 519 -18.10 9.00 18.91
C ILE A 519 -18.91 8.89 17.61
N GLY A 520 -18.25 8.74 16.47
CA GLY A 520 -18.95 8.69 15.19
C GLY A 520 -18.15 8.10 14.03
N TYR A 521 -18.85 7.93 12.91
CA TYR A 521 -18.33 7.40 11.65
C TYR A 521 -19.04 8.07 10.46
N GLN A 522 -18.34 8.27 9.35
CA GLN A 522 -18.91 8.67 8.05
C GLN A 522 -18.24 7.90 6.91
N ALA A 523 -19.05 7.47 5.93
CA ALA A 523 -18.62 7.11 4.58
C ALA A 523 -18.67 8.35 3.68
N PRO A 524 -17.56 9.01 3.33
CA PRO A 524 -17.51 10.01 2.27
C PRO A 524 -17.12 9.36 0.93
N GLY A 525 -17.35 10.08 -0.16
CA GLY A 525 -16.76 9.73 -1.45
C GLY A 525 -17.66 10.00 -2.63
N LYS A 526 -17.02 10.27 -3.77
CA LYS A 526 -17.68 10.50 -5.05
C LYS A 526 -17.94 9.17 -5.76
N ILE A 527 -18.87 8.37 -5.23
CA ILE A 527 -19.11 6.97 -5.66
C ILE A 527 -20.12 6.95 -6.83
N PRO A 528 -19.82 6.31 -7.98
CA PRO A 528 -20.63 6.40 -9.20
C PRO A 528 -21.91 5.56 -9.17
N VAL A 529 -23.02 6.13 -9.65
CA VAL A 529 -24.29 5.42 -9.82
C VAL A 529 -24.34 4.73 -11.18
N ARG A 530 -24.24 3.40 -11.18
CA ARG A 530 -24.24 2.52 -12.37
C ARG A 530 -25.68 2.19 -12.85
N SER A 531 -25.79 1.37 -13.89
CA SER A 531 -27.07 0.86 -14.40
C SER A 531 -27.46 -0.48 -13.77
N ALA A 532 -28.76 -0.74 -13.67
CA ALA A 532 -29.25 -2.06 -13.25
C ALA A 532 -28.70 -3.14 -14.20
N GLY A 533 -28.12 -4.20 -13.62
CA GLY A 533 -27.38 -5.22 -14.37
C GLY A 533 -25.92 -4.86 -14.70
N TYR A 534 -25.36 -3.82 -14.07
CA TYR A 534 -23.92 -3.55 -14.07
C TYR A 534 -23.44 -3.09 -12.69
N ASP A 535 -22.47 -3.81 -12.14
CA ASP A 535 -21.98 -3.67 -10.75
C ASP A 535 -20.47 -3.35 -10.64
N GLY A 536 -19.80 -3.08 -11.76
CA GLY A 536 -18.37 -2.74 -11.83
C GLY A 536 -17.41 -3.93 -11.81
N THR A 537 -17.87 -5.15 -11.49
CA THR A 537 -16.98 -6.32 -11.30
C THR A 537 -16.28 -6.82 -12.57
N ARG A 538 -16.69 -6.37 -13.76
CA ARG A 538 -16.20 -6.82 -15.08
C ARG A 538 -16.21 -5.66 -16.10
N PRO A 539 -15.28 -5.60 -17.08
CA PRO A 539 -15.19 -4.47 -18.02
C PRO A 539 -16.44 -4.23 -18.87
N ALA A 540 -16.89 -2.97 -18.95
CA ALA A 540 -18.13 -2.56 -19.60
C ALA A 540 -17.98 -2.21 -21.10
N PRO A 541 -18.97 -2.52 -21.96
CA PRO A 541 -19.05 -2.00 -23.32
C PRO A 541 -19.10 -0.46 -23.42
N GLY A 542 -17.97 0.18 -23.74
CA GLY A 542 -17.83 1.65 -23.83
C GLY A 542 -18.66 2.31 -24.92
N TRP A 543 -19.04 1.56 -25.95
CA TRP A 543 -19.83 2.04 -27.09
C TRP A 543 -21.34 2.14 -26.84
N ASP A 544 -21.83 1.55 -25.76
CA ASP A 544 -23.25 1.43 -25.43
C ASP A 544 -23.62 2.38 -24.26
N PRO A 545 -24.42 3.43 -24.50
CA PRO A 545 -24.70 4.45 -23.50
C PRO A 545 -25.42 3.93 -22.25
N LYS A 546 -25.94 2.70 -22.24
CA LYS A 546 -26.58 2.13 -21.05
C LYS A 546 -25.62 1.88 -19.88
N TYR A 547 -24.32 1.72 -20.14
CA TYR A 547 -23.29 1.54 -19.12
C TYR A 547 -22.70 2.86 -18.59
N ALA A 548 -23.08 4.01 -19.14
CA ALA A 548 -22.59 5.30 -18.67
C ALA A 548 -23.10 5.60 -17.23
N TRP A 549 -22.20 6.13 -16.38
CA TRP A 549 -22.54 6.62 -15.04
C TRP A 549 -23.67 7.64 -15.11
N LYS A 550 -24.66 7.50 -14.21
CA LYS A 550 -25.84 8.38 -14.14
C LYS A 550 -25.64 9.62 -13.27
N GLY A 551 -24.57 9.60 -12.47
CA GLY A 551 -24.26 10.59 -11.44
C GLY A 551 -23.43 9.94 -10.33
N TYR A 552 -23.46 10.54 -9.15
CA TYR A 552 -22.79 10.07 -7.95
C TYR A 552 -23.82 9.92 -6.82
N ILE A 553 -23.56 9.04 -5.84
CA ILE A 553 -24.40 8.92 -4.64
C ILE A 553 -24.34 10.25 -3.87
N PRO A 554 -25.48 10.89 -3.53
CA PRO A 554 -25.48 12.12 -2.72
C PRO A 554 -24.91 11.89 -1.33
N PHE A 555 -24.14 12.85 -0.79
CA PHE A 555 -23.51 12.73 0.54
C PHE A 555 -24.52 12.49 1.67
N ASP A 556 -25.70 13.12 1.60
CA ASP A 556 -26.83 12.91 2.52
C ASP A 556 -27.40 11.47 2.49
N GLU A 557 -27.12 10.68 1.46
CA GLU A 557 -27.51 9.27 1.35
C GLU A 557 -26.40 8.30 1.77
N LEU A 558 -25.15 8.74 1.94
CA LEU A 558 -24.04 7.87 2.33
C LEU A 558 -24.12 7.46 3.82
N PRO A 559 -23.77 6.20 4.18
CA PRO A 559 -23.85 5.73 5.56
C PRO A 559 -23.01 6.53 6.55
N TYR A 560 -23.57 6.78 7.72
CA TYR A 560 -22.88 7.37 8.86
C TYR A 560 -23.47 6.79 10.15
N GLU A 561 -22.73 6.89 11.26
CA GLU A 561 -23.19 6.44 12.58
C GLU A 561 -22.69 7.40 13.65
N TYR A 562 -23.47 7.60 14.72
CA TYR A 562 -23.17 8.56 15.77
C TYR A 562 -23.68 8.04 17.11
N ASN A 563 -22.83 8.04 18.14
CA ASN A 563 -23.14 7.59 19.50
C ASN A 563 -23.96 6.27 19.61
N PRO A 564 -23.62 5.18 18.89
CA PRO A 564 -24.44 3.97 18.88
C PRO A 564 -24.48 3.28 20.25
N ASP A 565 -25.62 2.66 20.58
CA ASP A 565 -25.90 2.00 21.87
C ASP A 565 -24.81 1.02 22.35
N ARG A 566 -24.04 0.41 21.43
CA ARG A 566 -22.94 -0.52 21.75
C ARG A 566 -21.70 0.16 22.34
N GLY A 567 -21.60 1.50 22.28
CA GLY A 567 -20.54 2.29 22.92
C GLY A 567 -19.17 2.25 22.20
N PHE A 568 -19.07 1.67 21.01
CA PHE A 568 -17.86 1.64 20.19
C PHE A 568 -18.16 1.49 18.69
N ILE A 569 -17.23 1.90 17.82
CA ILE A 569 -17.30 1.69 16.35
C ILE A 569 -15.97 1.09 15.89
N VAL A 570 -16.02 0.12 14.96
CA VAL A 570 -14.85 -0.56 14.38
C VAL A 570 -14.91 -0.48 12.85
N THR A 571 -13.84 -0.02 12.24
CA THR A 571 -13.59 -0.16 10.80
C THR A 571 -12.23 -0.83 10.56
N ALA A 572 -12.22 -1.85 9.72
CA ALA A 572 -11.02 -2.58 9.31
C ALA A 572 -11.12 -3.01 7.83
N ASN A 573 -11.64 -2.10 6.99
CA ASN A 573 -11.94 -2.31 5.56
C ASN A 573 -13.07 -3.32 5.24
N GLN A 574 -13.83 -3.73 6.25
CA GLN A 574 -14.99 -4.60 6.07
C GLN A 574 -16.20 -3.85 5.50
N ALA A 575 -17.24 -4.59 5.10
CA ALA A 575 -18.48 -4.02 4.55
C ALA A 575 -19.01 -2.84 5.38
N VAL A 576 -19.25 -1.70 4.72
CA VAL A 576 -19.75 -0.49 5.39
C VAL A 576 -21.14 -0.74 6.00
N ILE A 577 -22.03 -1.38 5.24
CA ILE A 577 -23.42 -1.64 5.61
C ILE A 577 -23.93 -2.89 4.86
N ASP A 578 -24.93 -3.55 5.41
CA ASP A 578 -25.65 -4.67 4.76
C ASP A 578 -26.31 -4.22 3.45
N GLU A 579 -25.89 -4.81 2.33
CA GLU A 579 -26.41 -4.50 0.98
C GLU A 579 -27.93 -4.74 0.81
N LYS A 580 -28.58 -5.45 1.74
CA LYS A 580 -30.04 -5.64 1.74
C LYS A 580 -30.79 -4.48 2.41
N LYS A 581 -30.10 -3.66 3.21
CA LYS A 581 -30.65 -2.48 3.90
C LYS A 581 -30.37 -1.17 3.17
N TYR A 582 -29.43 -1.19 2.21
CA TYR A 582 -28.88 0.01 1.57
C TYR A 582 -29.08 -0.03 0.04
N PRO A 583 -29.70 0.99 -0.58
CA PRO A 583 -30.17 0.89 -1.98
C PRO A 583 -29.09 1.10 -3.04
N HIS A 584 -27.90 1.58 -2.66
CA HIS A 584 -26.81 1.89 -3.61
C HIS A 584 -25.67 0.89 -3.47
N LEU A 585 -25.02 0.53 -4.59
CA LEU A 585 -23.81 -0.27 -4.56
C LEU A 585 -22.61 0.62 -4.17
N LEU A 586 -21.87 0.23 -3.13
CA LEU A 586 -20.61 0.88 -2.74
C LEU A 586 -19.40 0.17 -3.37
N THR A 587 -19.38 -1.17 -3.27
CA THR A 587 -18.48 -2.11 -3.96
C THR A 587 -19.06 -3.52 -3.84
N LYS A 588 -18.56 -4.48 -4.63
CA LYS A 588 -18.69 -5.91 -4.34
C LYS A 588 -17.44 -6.48 -3.66
N ASP A 589 -16.28 -5.92 -3.94
CA ASP A 589 -14.99 -6.34 -3.39
C ASP A 589 -14.71 -5.59 -2.08
N TRP A 590 -15.19 -6.20 -0.99
CA TRP A 590 -14.92 -5.79 0.38
C TRP A 590 -13.73 -6.58 0.96
N GLY A 591 -13.05 -6.03 1.97
CA GLY A 591 -12.29 -6.88 2.90
C GLY A 591 -13.27 -7.80 3.63
N TYR A 592 -12.96 -9.09 3.77
CA TYR A 592 -13.93 -10.08 4.22
C TYR A 592 -14.21 -10.04 5.72
N GLY A 593 -13.39 -9.34 6.50
CA GLY A 593 -13.77 -8.77 7.80
C GLY A 593 -13.21 -9.49 9.03
N ALA A 594 -12.28 -10.43 8.86
CA ALA A 594 -11.65 -11.16 9.96
C ALA A 594 -11.07 -10.23 11.03
N ARG A 595 -10.28 -9.22 10.61
CA ARG A 595 -9.71 -8.19 11.49
C ARG A 595 -10.76 -7.39 12.24
N SER A 596 -11.82 -6.94 11.56
CA SER A 596 -12.91 -6.21 12.23
C SER A 596 -13.67 -7.08 13.22
N GLN A 597 -13.95 -8.35 12.90
CA GLN A 597 -14.67 -9.22 13.82
C GLN A 597 -13.82 -9.50 15.06
N ARG A 598 -12.52 -9.76 14.90
CA ARG A 598 -11.59 -9.93 16.03
C ARG A 598 -11.57 -8.72 16.97
N ILE A 599 -11.53 -7.49 16.45
CA ILE A 599 -11.62 -6.27 17.27
C ILE A 599 -13.00 -6.14 17.94
N ASN A 600 -14.09 -6.40 17.21
CA ASN A 600 -15.45 -6.39 17.76
C ASN A 600 -15.58 -7.38 18.92
N ASP A 601 -15.04 -8.60 18.79
CA ASP A 601 -15.09 -9.65 19.80
C ASP A 601 -14.28 -9.29 21.05
N LEU A 602 -13.06 -8.78 20.88
CA LEU A 602 -12.20 -8.34 21.99
C LEU A 602 -12.84 -7.21 22.81
N LEU A 603 -13.39 -6.19 22.14
CA LEU A 603 -14.14 -5.11 22.78
C LEU A 603 -15.41 -5.63 23.46
N THR A 604 -16.18 -6.46 22.75
CA THR A 604 -17.44 -7.05 23.24
C THR A 604 -17.24 -7.94 24.47
N GLN A 605 -16.19 -8.77 24.47
CA GLN A 605 -15.84 -9.64 25.59
C GLN A 605 -15.48 -8.82 26.83
N LYS A 606 -14.61 -7.82 26.68
CA LYS A 606 -14.15 -6.95 27.77
C LYS A 606 -15.31 -6.14 28.36
N ILE A 607 -16.12 -5.49 27.51
CA ILE A 607 -17.28 -4.70 27.93
C ILE A 607 -18.35 -5.57 28.61
N LYS A 608 -18.70 -6.74 28.05
CA LYS A 608 -19.69 -7.67 28.67
C LYS A 608 -19.15 -8.33 29.96
N GLY A 609 -17.84 -8.43 30.12
CA GLY A 609 -17.20 -8.83 31.38
C GLY A 609 -17.27 -7.77 32.48
N GLY A 610 -17.69 -6.54 32.16
CA GLY A 610 -17.71 -5.40 33.09
C GLY A 610 -16.36 -4.71 33.25
N GLU A 611 -15.37 -5.04 32.42
CA GLU A 611 -14.09 -4.35 32.36
C GLU A 611 -14.19 -3.04 31.57
N LYS A 612 -13.31 -2.09 31.89
CA LYS A 612 -13.10 -0.85 31.14
C LYS A 612 -11.86 -0.94 30.26
N VAL A 613 -11.91 -0.35 29.07
CA VAL A 613 -10.83 -0.31 28.07
C VAL A 613 -9.82 0.79 28.42
N SER A 614 -8.53 0.46 28.52
CA SER A 614 -7.43 1.40 28.73
C SER A 614 -6.61 1.66 27.47
N THR A 615 -5.77 2.69 27.46
CA THR A 615 -4.76 2.92 26.41
C THR A 615 -3.92 1.66 26.15
N ASP A 616 -3.52 0.97 27.23
CA ASP A 616 -2.72 -0.25 27.16
C ASP A 616 -3.50 -1.44 26.57
N ASP A 617 -4.83 -1.49 26.71
CA ASP A 617 -5.68 -2.48 26.04
C ASP A 617 -5.78 -2.19 24.54
N MET A 618 -5.98 -0.92 24.15
CA MET A 618 -6.01 -0.52 22.74
C MET A 618 -4.68 -0.88 22.05
N GLN A 619 -3.55 -0.56 22.69
CA GLN A 619 -2.20 -0.90 22.20
C GLN A 619 -2.00 -2.43 22.07
N LYS A 620 -2.50 -3.24 23.01
CA LYS A 620 -2.46 -4.70 22.91
C LYS A 620 -3.34 -5.24 21.79
N MET A 621 -4.52 -4.64 21.55
CA MET A 621 -5.39 -5.03 20.42
C MET A 621 -4.71 -4.76 19.07
N GLN A 622 -3.93 -3.69 18.92
CA GLN A 622 -3.10 -3.45 17.72
C GLN A 622 -1.97 -4.48 17.50
N MET A 623 -1.70 -5.30 18.52
CA MET A 623 -0.70 -6.37 18.52
C MET A 623 -1.33 -7.77 18.58
N ASP A 624 -2.66 -7.90 18.48
CA ASP A 624 -3.34 -9.20 18.46
C ASP A 624 -3.08 -9.92 17.13
N ASP A 625 -2.39 -11.06 17.21
CA ASP A 625 -1.86 -11.80 16.06
C ASP A 625 -2.65 -13.08 15.71
N PHE A 626 -3.85 -13.22 16.29
CA PHE A 626 -4.71 -14.40 16.18
C PHE A 626 -5.08 -14.75 14.74
N SER A 627 -4.93 -16.03 14.37
CA SER A 627 -5.27 -16.56 13.04
C SER A 627 -6.64 -17.25 13.01
N GLU A 628 -7.63 -16.57 12.43
CA GLU A 628 -8.98 -17.12 12.25
C GLU A 628 -9.00 -18.38 11.37
N ILE A 629 -8.20 -18.39 10.29
CA ILE A 629 -8.09 -19.56 9.40
C ILE A 629 -7.40 -20.75 10.11
N ALA A 630 -6.49 -20.50 11.05
CA ALA A 630 -5.94 -21.56 11.89
C ALA A 630 -7.00 -22.13 12.84
N ALA A 631 -7.81 -21.28 13.47
CA ALA A 631 -8.92 -21.72 14.31
C ALA A 631 -9.94 -22.57 13.54
N LEU A 632 -10.15 -22.29 12.25
CA LEU A 632 -11.00 -23.07 11.35
C LEU A 632 -10.37 -24.40 10.90
N LEU A 633 -9.11 -24.38 10.44
CA LEU A 633 -8.49 -25.54 9.77
C LEU A 633 -7.78 -26.51 10.71
N VAL A 634 -7.18 -26.04 11.82
CA VAL A 634 -6.44 -26.92 12.76
C VAL A 634 -7.30 -28.06 13.33
N PRO A 635 -8.60 -27.88 13.66
CA PRO A 635 -9.50 -28.97 14.02
C PRO A 635 -9.60 -30.09 12.98
N GLU A 636 -9.54 -29.78 11.68
CA GLU A 636 -9.55 -30.78 10.60
C GLU A 636 -8.17 -31.41 10.40
N LEU A 637 -7.13 -30.57 10.31
CA LEU A 637 -5.73 -31.01 10.12
C LEU A 637 -5.28 -32.05 11.16
N LYS A 638 -5.82 -32.00 12.39
CA LYS A 638 -5.49 -32.95 13.47
C LYS A 638 -6.22 -34.29 13.40
N LYS A 639 -7.31 -34.41 12.64
CA LYS A 639 -8.03 -35.68 12.42
C LYS A 639 -7.28 -36.59 11.45
N ILE A 640 -6.56 -35.99 10.50
CA ILE A 640 -5.87 -36.69 9.41
C ILE A 640 -4.74 -37.56 9.97
N ASN A 641 -4.71 -38.82 9.55
CA ASN A 641 -3.72 -39.80 10.01
C ASN A 641 -2.44 -39.75 9.15
N ILE A 642 -1.41 -39.08 9.67
CA ILE A 642 -0.11 -38.93 8.99
C ILE A 642 0.81 -40.11 9.31
N SER A 643 1.29 -40.77 8.25
CA SER A 643 2.15 -41.97 8.32
C SER A 643 3.65 -41.67 8.41
N ASP A 644 4.13 -40.57 7.83
CA ASP A 644 5.53 -40.16 7.97
C ASP A 644 5.81 -39.62 9.39
N PRO A 645 6.79 -40.16 10.14
CA PRO A 645 7.07 -39.71 11.50
C PRO A 645 7.49 -38.24 11.62
N SER A 646 8.18 -37.70 10.62
CA SER A 646 8.69 -36.32 10.57
C SER A 646 7.58 -35.31 10.25
N VAL A 647 6.61 -35.70 9.44
CA VAL A 647 5.40 -34.90 9.21
C VAL A 647 4.46 -35.01 10.41
N ARG A 648 4.31 -36.19 11.03
CA ARG A 648 3.51 -36.37 12.26
C ARG A 648 4.11 -35.63 13.47
N GLU A 649 5.43 -35.49 13.52
CA GLU A 649 6.14 -34.63 14.48
C GLU A 649 5.73 -33.15 14.31
N ALA A 650 5.65 -32.65 13.08
CA ALA A 650 5.23 -31.28 12.81
C ALA A 650 3.72 -31.05 13.03
N GLN A 651 2.87 -32.03 12.66
CA GLN A 651 1.43 -32.02 12.96
C GLN A 651 1.14 -31.83 14.46
N LYS A 652 2.00 -32.35 15.34
CA LYS A 652 1.89 -32.18 16.80
C LYS A 652 2.13 -30.75 17.30
N LEU A 653 2.78 -29.87 16.54
CA LEU A 653 2.88 -28.45 16.92
C LEU A 653 1.49 -27.79 17.01
N LEU A 654 0.48 -28.37 16.34
CA LEU A 654 -0.91 -27.92 16.37
C LEU A 654 -1.69 -28.48 17.59
N GLU A 655 -1.07 -29.30 18.44
CA GLU A 655 -1.66 -29.83 19.67
C GLU A 655 -1.46 -28.84 20.84
N GLY A 656 -2.48 -28.03 21.12
CA GLY A 656 -2.47 -27.08 22.26
C GLY A 656 -2.05 -25.67 21.91
N TRP A 657 -1.68 -25.39 20.65
CA TRP A 657 -1.55 -24.04 20.11
C TRP A 657 -2.90 -23.30 20.17
N ASP A 658 -2.84 -22.01 20.49
CA ASP A 658 -3.96 -21.08 20.70
C ASP A 658 -4.26 -20.20 19.47
N TYR A 659 -3.62 -20.51 18.34
CA TYR A 659 -3.71 -19.79 17.06
C TYR A 659 -3.04 -18.40 17.03
N SER A 660 -2.22 -18.08 18.04
CA SER A 660 -1.34 -16.90 18.05
C SER A 660 -0.18 -17.02 17.06
N GLN A 661 0.19 -15.91 16.42
CA GLN A 661 1.28 -15.83 15.43
C GLN A 661 2.48 -15.03 15.93
N ALA A 662 2.89 -15.29 17.18
CA ALA A 662 4.08 -14.69 17.78
C ALA A 662 5.36 -15.03 16.97
N SER A 663 6.34 -14.13 16.96
CA SER A 663 7.55 -14.26 16.12
C SER A 663 8.43 -15.47 16.48
N ASP A 664 8.32 -16.01 17.70
CA ASP A 664 8.98 -17.22 18.17
C ASP A 664 8.17 -18.51 17.92
N SER A 665 6.90 -18.41 17.49
CA SER A 665 5.99 -19.56 17.37
C SER A 665 6.37 -20.54 16.25
N ALA A 666 6.83 -21.73 16.64
CA ALA A 666 7.04 -22.86 15.73
C ALA A 666 5.72 -23.36 15.11
N ALA A 667 4.62 -23.30 15.87
CA ALA A 667 3.30 -23.76 15.43
C ALA A 667 2.72 -22.87 14.33
N ALA A 668 2.82 -21.54 14.49
CA ALA A 668 2.43 -20.58 13.45
C ALA A 668 3.29 -20.73 12.19
N ALA A 669 4.60 -20.94 12.34
CA ALA A 669 5.50 -21.19 11.22
C ALA A 669 5.05 -22.42 10.40
N TYR A 670 4.77 -23.54 11.08
CA TYR A 670 4.30 -24.74 10.40
C TYR A 670 2.91 -24.55 9.78
N PHE A 671 1.96 -23.99 10.54
CA PHE A 671 0.61 -23.72 10.04
C PHE A 671 0.61 -22.85 8.79
N ASN A 672 1.35 -21.74 8.76
CA ASN A 672 1.41 -20.87 7.58
C ASN A 672 2.09 -21.56 6.38
N GLY A 673 3.03 -22.49 6.63
CA GLY A 673 3.53 -23.39 5.59
C GLY A 673 2.47 -24.37 5.06
N VAL A 674 1.58 -24.88 5.92
CA VAL A 674 0.44 -25.74 5.51
C VAL A 674 -0.59 -24.93 4.74
N TRP A 675 -1.01 -23.76 5.25
CA TRP A 675 -1.97 -22.85 4.60
C TRP A 675 -1.53 -22.50 3.17
N ARG A 676 -0.28 -22.06 3.02
CA ARG A 676 0.38 -21.81 1.74
C ARG A 676 0.25 -22.98 0.77
N ASN A 677 0.52 -24.20 1.23
CA ASN A 677 0.51 -25.37 0.36
C ASN A 677 -0.90 -25.92 0.10
N ILE A 678 -1.88 -25.74 1.01
CA ILE A 678 -3.31 -25.97 0.73
C ILE A 678 -3.74 -25.07 -0.43
N LEU A 679 -3.53 -23.75 -0.31
CA LEU A 679 -3.91 -22.76 -1.32
C LEU A 679 -3.28 -23.06 -2.70
N LYS A 680 -1.98 -23.39 -2.70
CA LYS A 680 -1.25 -23.74 -3.91
C LYS A 680 -1.76 -25.01 -4.57
N LEU A 681 -2.03 -26.07 -3.80
CA LEU A 681 -2.52 -27.34 -4.32
C LEU A 681 -3.97 -27.24 -4.83
N ALA A 682 -4.84 -26.61 -4.03
CA ALA A 682 -6.27 -26.52 -4.33
C ALA A 682 -6.56 -25.54 -5.48
N PHE A 683 -5.99 -24.34 -5.44
CA PHE A 683 -6.30 -23.25 -6.38
C PHE A 683 -5.09 -22.86 -7.24
N GLY A 684 -3.95 -22.55 -6.61
CA GLY A 684 -2.80 -21.91 -7.26
C GLY A 684 -2.27 -22.65 -8.49
N ASN A 685 -2.16 -23.98 -8.44
CA ASN A 685 -1.73 -24.80 -9.59
C ASN A 685 -2.75 -24.85 -10.75
N LYS A 686 -3.99 -24.40 -10.54
CA LYS A 686 -5.08 -24.41 -11.53
C LYS A 686 -5.23 -23.04 -12.23
N LEU A 687 -4.78 -21.96 -11.59
CA LEU A 687 -4.86 -20.59 -12.12
C LEU A 687 -4.01 -20.39 -13.41
N PRO A 688 -4.44 -19.49 -14.32
CA PRO A 688 -3.64 -19.14 -15.50
C PRO A 688 -2.31 -18.50 -15.10
N LYS A 689 -1.30 -18.65 -15.98
CA LYS A 689 0.07 -18.15 -15.76
C LYS A 689 0.13 -16.65 -15.45
N GLU A 690 -0.82 -15.86 -15.95
CA GLU A 690 -0.93 -14.43 -15.66
C GLU A 690 -1.20 -14.12 -14.17
N MET A 691 -1.73 -15.08 -13.41
CA MET A 691 -2.01 -14.95 -11.97
C MET A 691 -0.89 -15.50 -11.08
N ARG A 692 0.00 -16.34 -11.64
CA ARG A 692 1.00 -17.12 -10.90
C ARG A 692 2.38 -16.47 -10.93
N VAL A 693 3.16 -16.73 -9.87
CA VAL A 693 4.50 -16.17 -9.64
C VAL A 693 5.43 -16.32 -10.86
N LYS A 694 6.13 -15.23 -11.19
CA LYS A 694 7.09 -15.10 -12.29
C LYS A 694 8.11 -16.25 -12.28
N GLY A 695 8.01 -17.13 -13.27
CA GLY A 695 8.90 -18.30 -13.40
C GLY A 695 8.45 -19.60 -12.70
N ASP A 696 7.33 -19.63 -11.96
CA ASP A 696 6.75 -20.88 -11.46
C ASP A 696 6.21 -21.71 -12.64
N CYS A 697 6.92 -22.79 -13.01
CA CYS A 697 6.65 -23.57 -14.21
C CYS A 697 5.97 -24.91 -13.87
N ILE A 698 4.72 -25.05 -14.29
CA ILE A 698 3.93 -26.28 -14.16
C ILE A 698 3.62 -26.90 -15.53
N ALA A 699 3.33 -28.20 -15.55
CA ALA A 699 2.88 -28.93 -16.74
C ALA A 699 1.36 -29.05 -16.67
N VAL A 700 0.66 -28.39 -17.60
CA VAL A 700 -0.80 -28.21 -17.58
C VAL A 700 -1.43 -28.58 -18.92
N PRO A 701 -2.73 -28.94 -18.96
CA PRO A 701 -3.46 -29.02 -20.22
C PRO A 701 -3.41 -27.69 -20.98
N PRO A 702 -3.32 -27.69 -22.32
CA PRO A 702 -3.40 -26.47 -23.12
C PRO A 702 -4.69 -25.71 -22.83
N ALA A 703 -4.63 -24.38 -22.73
CA ALA A 703 -5.79 -23.53 -22.47
C ALA A 703 -6.87 -23.51 -23.59
N LYS A 704 -6.75 -24.37 -24.63
CA LYS A 704 -7.71 -24.51 -25.73
C LYS A 704 -7.82 -25.96 -26.20
N ASN A 705 -8.99 -26.58 -25.97
CA ASN A 705 -9.30 -27.97 -26.37
C ASN A 705 -10.00 -28.06 -27.74
N SER A 706 -9.55 -27.29 -28.74
CA SER A 706 -10.10 -27.31 -30.10
C SER A 706 -9.32 -28.19 -31.09
N GLY A 707 -8.24 -28.84 -30.65
CA GLY A 707 -7.50 -29.84 -31.42
C GLY A 707 -8.11 -31.25 -31.31
N PRO A 708 -7.66 -32.23 -32.12
CA PRO A 708 -8.13 -33.61 -32.04
C PRO A 708 -7.75 -34.28 -30.71
N ALA A 709 -8.55 -35.27 -30.28
CA ALA A 709 -8.54 -35.82 -28.92
C ALA A 709 -7.24 -36.58 -28.51
N ASP A 710 -6.40 -36.94 -29.49
CA ASP A 710 -5.05 -37.47 -29.26
C ASP A 710 -4.07 -36.37 -28.80
N GLN A 711 -4.23 -35.15 -29.29
CA GLN A 711 -3.38 -34.00 -28.95
C GLN A 711 -3.80 -33.32 -27.65
N GLN A 712 -5.08 -33.37 -27.29
CA GLN A 712 -5.63 -32.81 -26.04
C GLN A 712 -4.96 -33.38 -24.78
N LYS A 713 -4.40 -34.60 -24.84
CA LYS A 713 -3.73 -35.25 -23.69
C LYS A 713 -2.27 -34.79 -23.48
N ARG A 714 -1.73 -33.91 -24.33
CA ARG A 714 -0.33 -33.47 -24.25
C ARG A 714 -0.21 -32.21 -23.38
N LEU A 715 0.32 -32.39 -22.17
CA LEU A 715 0.64 -31.27 -21.27
C LEU A 715 1.66 -30.31 -21.92
N VAL A 716 1.46 -29.01 -21.69
CA VAL A 716 2.38 -27.92 -22.02
C VAL A 716 3.00 -27.34 -20.76
N ARG A 717 4.24 -26.86 -20.84
CA ARG A 717 4.91 -26.17 -19.73
C ARG A 717 4.52 -24.69 -19.74
N GLU A 718 3.80 -24.24 -18.72
CA GLU A 718 3.44 -22.83 -18.54
C GLU A 718 4.08 -22.26 -17.27
N CYS A 719 4.92 -21.24 -17.46
CA CYS A 719 5.57 -20.51 -16.39
C CYS A 719 4.79 -19.25 -16.04
N GLY A 720 4.59 -18.98 -14.74
CA GLY A 720 3.89 -17.79 -14.23
C GLY A 720 4.56 -16.48 -14.65
N GLN A 721 3.80 -15.38 -14.60
CA GLN A 721 4.17 -14.08 -15.17
C GLN A 721 4.16 -12.92 -14.18
N ARG A 722 3.33 -12.96 -13.14
CA ARG A 722 3.13 -11.87 -12.17
C ARG A 722 4.15 -11.95 -11.04
N ASP A 723 4.57 -10.81 -10.49
CA ASP A 723 5.57 -10.80 -9.41
C ASP A 723 5.02 -11.41 -8.11
N GLY A 724 5.94 -11.85 -7.24
CA GLY A 724 5.60 -12.68 -6.08
C GLY A 724 4.61 -12.03 -5.11
N ASP A 725 4.72 -10.71 -4.95
CA ASP A 725 3.99 -9.96 -3.93
C ASP A 725 2.52 -9.68 -4.35
N THR A 726 2.21 -9.77 -5.65
CA THR A 726 0.87 -9.55 -6.25
C THR A 726 0.26 -10.83 -6.87
N ALA A 727 0.98 -11.95 -6.84
CA ALA A 727 0.49 -13.23 -7.35
C ALA A 727 -0.64 -13.82 -6.48
N GLN A 728 -1.49 -14.64 -7.11
CA GLN A 728 -2.62 -15.31 -6.48
C GLN A 728 -2.43 -16.84 -6.42
N PRO A 729 -3.00 -17.54 -5.42
CA PRO A 729 -3.70 -17.03 -4.24
C PRO A 729 -2.76 -16.27 -3.27
N ASP A 730 -3.13 -15.04 -2.90
CA ASP A 730 -2.39 -14.20 -1.94
C ASP A 730 -2.49 -14.75 -0.51
N GLY A 731 -3.66 -15.25 -0.11
CA GLY A 731 -3.88 -15.99 1.14
C GLY A 731 -4.70 -15.26 2.21
N GLY A 732 -5.14 -14.04 1.93
CA GLY A 732 -5.88 -13.17 2.85
C GLY A 732 -7.32 -13.58 3.14
N ASP A 733 -8.10 -12.68 3.75
CA ASP A 733 -9.43 -13.02 4.28
C ASP A 733 -10.47 -13.42 3.22
N ARG A 734 -10.30 -12.99 1.95
CA ARG A 734 -11.00 -13.59 0.81
C ARG A 734 -10.81 -15.10 0.72
N TRP A 735 -9.57 -15.57 0.79
CA TRP A 735 -9.26 -16.99 0.71
C TRP A 735 -9.69 -17.76 1.97
N PHE A 736 -9.80 -17.08 3.12
CA PHE A 736 -10.43 -17.66 4.29
C PHE A 736 -11.91 -17.99 3.99
N GLN A 737 -12.63 -17.07 3.33
CA GLN A 737 -14.02 -17.30 2.94
C GLN A 737 -14.16 -18.34 1.81
N VAL A 738 -13.35 -18.26 0.76
CA VAL A 738 -13.31 -19.28 -0.33
C VAL A 738 -13.14 -20.68 0.25
N VAL A 739 -12.16 -20.86 1.15
CA VAL A 739 -11.93 -22.16 1.80
C VAL A 739 -13.06 -22.53 2.76
N ARG A 740 -13.64 -21.57 3.50
CA ARG A 740 -14.78 -21.81 4.42
C ARG A 740 -16.00 -22.36 3.69
N GLU A 741 -16.33 -21.86 2.51
CA GLU A 741 -17.53 -22.29 1.77
C GLU A 741 -17.43 -23.73 1.22
N ILE A 742 -16.21 -24.21 0.91
CA ILE A 742 -15.97 -25.58 0.41
C ILE A 742 -15.37 -26.55 1.45
N LEU A 743 -15.22 -26.14 2.73
CA LEU A 743 -14.50 -26.93 3.74
C LEU A 743 -15.22 -28.24 4.13
N ASP A 744 -16.54 -28.20 4.20
CA ASP A 744 -17.38 -29.35 4.57
C ASP A 744 -17.66 -30.29 3.38
N ASP A 745 -17.55 -29.79 2.14
CA ASP A 745 -17.59 -30.59 0.92
C ASP A 745 -16.23 -31.25 0.68
N GLN A 746 -15.99 -32.38 1.34
CA GLN A 746 -14.73 -33.13 1.24
C GLN A 746 -14.43 -33.61 -0.19
N ASP A 747 -15.46 -33.76 -1.03
CA ASP A 747 -15.38 -34.25 -2.41
C ASP A 747 -15.31 -33.12 -3.46
N ASN A 748 -15.21 -31.86 -3.03
CA ASN A 748 -15.23 -30.70 -3.92
C ASN A 748 -14.14 -30.76 -5.01
N ALA A 749 -14.46 -30.27 -6.22
CA ALA A 749 -13.52 -30.24 -7.35
C ALA A 749 -12.25 -29.40 -7.09
N TRP A 750 -12.33 -28.39 -6.22
CA TRP A 750 -11.16 -27.62 -5.79
C TRP A 750 -10.16 -28.43 -4.96
N TRP A 751 -10.59 -29.47 -4.26
CA TRP A 751 -9.68 -30.35 -3.51
C TRP A 751 -8.93 -31.37 -4.36
N LYS A 752 -9.37 -31.62 -5.60
CA LYS A 752 -8.79 -32.69 -6.43
C LYS A 752 -7.59 -32.22 -7.24
N ALA A 753 -6.55 -33.05 -7.37
CA ALA A 753 -5.34 -32.75 -8.14
C ALA A 753 -4.73 -34.01 -8.81
N PRO A 754 -4.21 -33.91 -10.05
CA PRO A 754 -3.65 -35.05 -10.76
C PRO A 754 -2.27 -35.49 -10.22
N ALA A 755 -2.01 -36.79 -10.29
CA ALA A 755 -0.74 -37.41 -9.92
C ALA A 755 0.48 -36.74 -10.59
N ARG A 756 1.56 -36.52 -9.82
CA ARG A 756 2.74 -35.75 -10.23
C ARG A 756 4.03 -36.56 -10.10
N GLY A 757 4.40 -37.27 -11.16
CA GLY A 757 5.69 -37.93 -11.31
C GLY A 757 5.85 -39.22 -10.49
N ARG A 758 6.01 -39.10 -9.17
CA ARG A 758 5.96 -40.21 -8.19
C ARG A 758 4.89 -40.01 -7.12
N GLU A 759 4.25 -38.85 -7.13
CA GLU A 759 3.22 -38.43 -6.20
C GLU A 759 1.87 -38.91 -6.76
N ASP A 760 1.06 -39.56 -5.92
CA ASP A 760 -0.27 -40.04 -6.30
C ASP A 760 -1.26 -38.88 -6.56
N ALA A 761 -2.44 -39.20 -7.09
CA ALA A 761 -3.52 -38.22 -7.24
C ALA A 761 -4.13 -37.87 -5.87
N LEU A 762 -4.64 -36.65 -5.75
CA LEU A 762 -5.40 -36.17 -4.60
C LEU A 762 -6.87 -36.19 -5.02
N GLU A 763 -7.69 -37.03 -4.38
CA GLU A 763 -9.08 -37.26 -4.78
C GLU A 763 -10.08 -36.57 -3.84
N ASN A 764 -9.66 -36.12 -2.66
CA ASN A 764 -10.51 -35.44 -1.68
C ASN A 764 -9.71 -34.41 -0.83
N ARG A 765 -10.43 -33.64 0.00
CA ARG A 765 -9.89 -32.64 0.93
C ARG A 765 -8.79 -33.17 1.84
N ASP A 766 -8.99 -34.31 2.47
CA ASP A 766 -8.09 -34.86 3.48
C ASP A 766 -6.81 -35.42 2.84
N ASP A 767 -6.86 -35.94 1.60
CA ASP A 767 -5.67 -36.25 0.79
C ASP A 767 -4.82 -34.98 0.57
N LEU A 768 -5.47 -33.88 0.18
CA LEU A 768 -4.80 -32.61 -0.13
C LEU A 768 -4.23 -31.96 1.13
N PHE A 769 -4.96 -32.01 2.24
CA PHE A 769 -4.48 -31.50 3.54
C PHE A 769 -3.33 -32.35 4.09
N ALA A 770 -3.38 -33.68 3.94
CA ALA A 770 -2.25 -34.56 4.24
C ALA A 770 -1.02 -34.20 3.42
N ARG A 771 -1.19 -33.95 2.12
CA ARG A 771 -0.07 -33.57 1.24
C ARG A 771 0.46 -32.17 1.51
N ALA A 772 -0.40 -31.20 1.82
CA ALA A 772 0.03 -29.86 2.22
C ALA A 772 0.84 -29.88 3.52
N MET A 773 0.50 -30.76 4.47
CA MET A 773 1.29 -30.99 5.69
C MET A 773 2.67 -31.59 5.40
N GLU A 774 2.79 -32.49 4.43
CA GLU A 774 4.09 -33.00 3.97
C GLU A 774 4.92 -31.92 3.27
N ASP A 775 4.35 -31.24 2.26
CA ASP A 775 5.07 -30.19 1.50
C ASP A 775 5.55 -29.07 2.44
N ALA A 776 4.74 -28.67 3.42
CA ALA A 776 5.13 -27.73 4.47
C ALA A 776 6.31 -28.23 5.33
N ARG A 777 6.33 -29.51 5.72
CA ARG A 777 7.46 -30.09 6.47
C ARG A 777 8.74 -30.06 5.64
N TRP A 778 8.69 -30.38 4.35
CA TRP A 778 9.84 -30.28 3.46
C TRP A 778 10.30 -28.83 3.25
N GLU A 779 9.37 -27.90 3.06
CA GLU A 779 9.65 -26.48 2.83
C GLU A 779 10.33 -25.81 4.04
N LEU A 780 9.78 -26.00 5.25
CA LEU A 780 10.37 -25.48 6.48
C LEU A 780 11.69 -26.19 6.83
N THR A 781 11.83 -27.48 6.49
CA THR A 781 13.11 -28.19 6.62
C THR A 781 14.22 -27.53 5.78
N SER A 782 13.86 -26.99 4.61
CA SER A 782 14.78 -26.27 3.71
C SER A 782 15.11 -24.86 4.22
N LYS A 783 14.10 -24.13 4.73
CA LYS A 783 14.22 -22.71 5.13
C LYS A 783 14.76 -22.50 6.56
N LEU A 784 14.27 -23.29 7.53
CA LEU A 784 14.55 -23.13 8.96
C LEU A 784 15.56 -24.15 9.47
N GLY A 785 15.56 -25.36 8.89
CA GLY A 785 16.44 -26.48 9.24
C GLY A 785 15.66 -27.73 9.65
N LYS A 786 16.36 -28.87 9.77
CA LYS A 786 15.73 -30.17 10.10
C LYS A 786 15.12 -30.23 11.49
N ASN A 787 15.76 -29.60 12.49
CA ASN A 787 15.29 -29.65 13.88
C ASN A 787 14.11 -28.69 14.09
N ILE A 788 13.00 -29.25 14.55
CA ILE A 788 11.74 -28.53 14.73
C ILE A 788 11.80 -27.54 15.91
N ASP A 789 12.60 -27.82 16.95
CA ASP A 789 12.82 -26.91 18.10
C ASP A 789 13.50 -25.60 17.71
N THR A 790 13.99 -25.47 16.46
CA THR A 790 14.60 -24.24 15.95
C THR A 790 13.66 -23.41 15.08
N TRP A 791 12.46 -23.93 14.79
CA TRP A 791 11.49 -23.25 13.95
C TRP A 791 10.83 -22.11 14.71
N SER A 792 10.62 -20.99 14.04
CA SER A 792 9.85 -19.86 14.55
C SER A 792 9.29 -19.06 13.37
N TRP A 793 8.16 -18.37 13.60
CA TRP A 793 7.45 -17.67 12.54
C TRP A 793 8.27 -16.52 11.97
N GLY A 794 8.83 -15.65 12.82
CA GLY A 794 9.62 -14.49 12.41
C GLY A 794 10.93 -14.82 11.66
N ARG A 795 11.43 -16.06 11.75
CA ARG A 795 12.56 -16.51 10.91
C ARG A 795 12.16 -16.73 9.44
N LEU A 796 10.87 -16.93 9.17
CA LEU A 796 10.26 -16.89 7.84
C LEU A 796 9.72 -15.48 7.54
N HIS A 797 9.04 -14.90 8.53
CA HIS A 797 8.21 -13.71 8.39
C HIS A 797 9.00 -12.45 8.73
N ARG A 798 9.67 -11.92 7.70
CA ARG A 798 10.73 -10.91 7.86
C ARG A 798 10.40 -9.60 7.19
N LEU A 799 10.58 -8.52 7.95
CA LEU A 799 10.52 -7.16 7.44
C LEU A 799 11.93 -6.68 7.08
N THR A 800 12.17 -6.44 5.79
CA THR A 800 13.34 -5.69 5.33
C THR A 800 12.87 -4.32 4.84
N LEU A 801 13.24 -3.26 5.56
CA LEU A 801 12.91 -1.90 5.17
C LEU A 801 13.82 -1.42 4.02
N LYS A 802 13.22 -1.01 2.89
CA LYS A 802 13.93 -0.66 1.64
C LYS A 802 13.89 0.83 1.36
N ASN A 803 15.03 1.43 1.03
CA ASN A 803 15.08 2.78 0.45
C ASN A 803 14.54 2.73 -0.98
N GLN A 804 13.46 3.48 -1.25
CA GLN A 804 12.64 3.24 -2.44
C GLN A 804 13.27 3.66 -3.79
N THR A 805 14.45 4.27 -3.81
CA THR A 805 15.17 4.60 -5.05
C THR A 805 16.47 3.82 -5.19
N LEU A 806 17.45 4.09 -4.33
CA LEU A 806 18.79 3.49 -4.42
C LEU A 806 18.90 2.16 -3.67
N GLY A 807 17.88 1.80 -2.88
CA GLY A 807 17.77 0.53 -2.17
C GLY A 807 17.10 -0.60 -2.94
N THR A 808 16.41 -0.30 -4.05
CA THR A 808 15.69 -1.26 -4.91
C THR A 808 16.49 -1.59 -6.18
N GLU A 809 16.88 -0.57 -6.96
CA GLU A 809 17.60 -0.75 -8.25
C GLU A 809 19.12 -0.52 -8.16
N GLY A 810 19.61 0.05 -7.06
CA GLY A 810 21.03 0.41 -6.90
C GLY A 810 21.98 -0.81 -6.79
N PRO A 811 23.31 -0.60 -6.91
CA PRO A 811 24.29 -1.66 -6.74
C PRO A 811 24.18 -2.33 -5.36
N GLY A 812 24.33 -3.65 -5.27
CA GLY A 812 24.07 -4.41 -4.03
C GLY A 812 24.92 -4.03 -2.78
N LEU A 813 25.98 -3.24 -2.92
CA LEU A 813 26.69 -2.62 -1.79
C LEU A 813 25.96 -1.37 -1.27
N LEU A 814 25.34 -0.60 -2.16
CA LEU A 814 24.53 0.58 -1.84
C LEU A 814 23.20 0.16 -1.21
N GLN A 815 22.55 -0.88 -1.76
CA GLN A 815 21.34 -1.46 -1.16
C GLN A 815 21.59 -1.86 0.31
N ARG A 816 22.71 -2.54 0.60
CA ARG A 816 23.11 -2.91 1.98
C ARG A 816 23.46 -1.72 2.89
N ALA A 817 23.75 -0.56 2.32
CA ALA A 817 24.07 0.65 3.08
C ALA A 817 22.82 1.51 3.38
N LEU A 818 21.78 1.43 2.55
CA LEU A 818 20.56 2.23 2.67
C LEU A 818 19.38 1.45 3.27
N ASN A 819 19.24 0.17 2.95
CA ASN A 819 18.18 -0.70 3.51
C ASN A 819 18.50 -1.08 4.96
N ARG A 820 17.48 -1.50 5.73
CA ARG A 820 17.59 -1.81 7.17
C ARG A 820 16.85 -3.11 7.51
N GLY A 821 17.24 -3.74 8.62
CA GLY A 821 16.74 -5.06 9.02
C GLY A 821 17.61 -6.22 8.52
N PRO A 822 17.07 -7.45 8.41
CA PRO A 822 15.67 -7.79 8.65
C PRO A 822 15.27 -7.73 10.13
N TRP A 823 13.99 -7.49 10.39
CA TRP A 823 13.33 -7.76 11.67
C TRP A 823 12.47 -9.02 11.56
N ASP A 824 12.56 -9.91 12.55
CA ASP A 824 11.78 -11.15 12.66
C ASP A 824 10.42 -10.82 13.32
N LEU A 825 9.32 -10.81 12.57
CA LEU A 825 8.01 -10.33 13.05
C LEU A 825 7.03 -11.45 13.44
N GLY A 826 6.06 -11.08 14.27
CA GLY A 826 4.82 -11.83 14.51
C GLY A 826 3.62 -11.01 14.01
N GLY A 827 2.45 -11.66 13.90
CA GLY A 827 1.31 -11.15 13.14
C GLY A 827 1.03 -12.01 11.90
N GLY A 828 0.12 -11.54 11.05
CA GLY A 828 -0.19 -12.20 9.78
C GLY A 828 -1.21 -11.43 8.94
N GLU A 829 -1.45 -11.93 7.73
CA GLU A 829 -2.14 -11.23 6.64
C GLU A 829 -3.51 -10.63 7.01
N ALA A 830 -4.33 -11.37 7.76
CA ALA A 830 -5.65 -10.96 8.23
C ALA A 830 -5.79 -10.99 9.77
N ALA A 831 -4.68 -10.92 10.51
CA ALA A 831 -4.67 -10.68 11.96
C ALA A 831 -4.77 -9.16 12.23
N VAL A 832 -5.12 -8.75 13.46
CA VAL A 832 -5.23 -7.30 13.78
C VAL A 832 -3.86 -6.64 13.68
N ASN A 833 -2.82 -7.30 14.19
CA ASN A 833 -1.43 -7.03 13.87
C ASN A 833 -1.11 -7.52 12.44
N ALA A 834 -1.52 -6.71 11.44
CA ALA A 834 -1.54 -7.10 10.04
C ALA A 834 -0.17 -7.00 9.34
N THR A 835 0.77 -7.85 9.75
CA THR A 835 2.02 -8.07 9.01
C THR A 835 1.75 -8.99 7.82
N GLY A 836 1.55 -8.37 6.65
CA GLY A 836 1.19 -9.04 5.41
C GLY A 836 2.32 -9.81 4.77
N TRP A 837 2.02 -11.00 4.26
CA TRP A 837 2.88 -11.84 3.41
C TRP A 837 2.02 -12.42 2.29
N ASN A 838 2.64 -12.93 1.21
CA ASN A 838 1.89 -13.48 0.07
C ASN A 838 2.12 -15.00 -0.07
N ALA A 839 1.07 -15.80 0.09
CA ALA A 839 1.05 -17.26 0.01
C ALA A 839 1.44 -17.81 -1.38
N ALA A 840 1.26 -17.06 -2.47
CA ALA A 840 1.89 -17.39 -3.75
C ALA A 840 3.38 -17.02 -3.75
N GLY A 841 3.72 -15.79 -3.34
CA GLY A 841 5.08 -15.21 -3.36
C GLY A 841 6.07 -15.81 -2.36
N GLY A 842 5.97 -15.44 -1.09
CA GLY A 842 6.88 -15.85 -0.02
C GLY A 842 6.40 -15.38 1.36
N TYR A 843 7.10 -15.79 2.43
CA TYR A 843 6.78 -15.38 3.80
C TYR A 843 7.31 -13.99 4.19
N GLU A 844 8.18 -13.39 3.36
CA GLU A 844 8.70 -12.03 3.56
C GLU A 844 7.54 -11.03 3.66
N VAL A 845 7.72 -10.00 4.49
CA VAL A 845 6.67 -9.05 4.82
C VAL A 845 6.55 -7.98 3.73
N VAL A 846 5.34 -7.84 3.16
CA VAL A 846 5.04 -6.97 2.01
C VAL A 846 4.11 -5.80 2.33
N TRP A 847 3.34 -5.86 3.41
CA TRP A 847 2.67 -4.69 4.02
C TRP A 847 2.65 -4.80 5.54
N VAL A 848 2.57 -3.66 6.23
CA VAL A 848 2.62 -3.56 7.70
C VAL A 848 1.81 -2.35 8.20
N PRO A 849 1.40 -2.32 9.48
CA PRO A 849 1.01 -1.09 10.17
C PRO A 849 2.07 0.02 10.02
N SER A 850 1.89 0.90 9.03
CA SER A 850 2.88 1.92 8.62
C SER A 850 3.06 3.03 9.66
N MET A 851 2.05 3.20 10.52
CA MET A 851 2.12 3.84 11.81
C MET A 851 1.10 3.17 12.75
N ARG A 852 1.14 3.49 14.05
CA ARG A 852 0.05 3.16 14.99
C ARG A 852 -0.17 4.33 15.95
N MET A 853 -1.42 4.65 16.28
CA MET A 853 -1.75 5.57 17.39
C MET A 853 -2.91 5.09 18.27
N VAL A 854 -2.91 5.59 19.51
CA VAL A 854 -4.03 5.54 20.47
C VAL A 854 -4.19 6.92 21.11
N VAL A 855 -5.29 7.61 20.82
CA VAL A 855 -5.56 8.99 21.26
C VAL A 855 -6.46 9.00 22.50
N ASN A 856 -6.06 9.75 23.54
CA ASN A 856 -6.88 10.05 24.72
C ASN A 856 -7.62 11.38 24.49
N VAL A 857 -8.91 11.30 24.20
CA VAL A 857 -9.65 12.43 23.63
C VAL A 857 -9.99 13.47 24.71
N GLY A 858 -9.40 14.66 24.58
CA GLY A 858 -9.46 15.72 25.61
C GLY A 858 -8.52 15.52 26.80
N ASP A 859 -7.62 14.54 26.74
CA ASP A 859 -6.52 14.32 27.69
C ASP A 859 -5.26 14.02 26.85
N TRP A 860 -5.00 14.94 25.91
CA TRP A 860 -4.19 14.70 24.70
C TRP A 860 -2.76 14.23 25.01
N ASP A 861 -2.16 14.74 26.08
CA ASP A 861 -0.81 14.38 26.56
C ASP A 861 -0.69 12.93 27.11
N LYS A 862 -1.81 12.18 27.17
CA LYS A 862 -1.84 10.73 27.43
C LYS A 862 -2.10 9.89 26.18
N SER A 863 -2.09 10.51 25.00
CA SER A 863 -2.11 9.81 23.72
C SER A 863 -0.74 9.15 23.49
N ARG A 864 -0.71 8.11 22.66
CA ARG A 864 0.53 7.44 22.25
C ARG A 864 0.55 7.18 20.75
N TRP A 865 1.74 7.13 20.18
CA TRP A 865 1.97 6.94 18.75
C TRP A 865 3.32 6.28 18.43
N ILE A 866 3.45 5.68 17.25
CA ILE A 866 4.71 5.18 16.71
C ILE A 866 4.67 5.22 15.18
N ASN A 867 5.83 5.43 14.54
CA ASN A 867 6.01 5.37 13.10
C ASN A 867 6.91 4.17 12.75
N LEU A 868 6.73 3.58 11.56
CA LEU A 868 7.52 2.45 11.07
C LEU A 868 9.02 2.78 10.96
N SER A 869 9.35 4.04 10.69
CA SER A 869 10.70 4.61 10.67
C SER A 869 10.79 5.82 11.60
N GLY A 870 11.97 6.45 11.68
CA GLY A 870 12.11 7.74 12.36
C GLY A 870 11.54 8.93 11.55
N ALA A 871 11.64 10.13 12.11
CA ALA A 871 11.12 11.36 11.52
C ALA A 871 11.90 11.83 10.26
N SER A 872 13.17 11.46 10.12
CA SER A 872 14.07 11.96 9.07
C SER A 872 14.04 11.12 7.78
N GLY A 873 14.25 11.76 6.63
CA GLY A 873 14.48 11.10 5.34
C GLY A 873 15.95 10.86 5.02
N HIS A 874 16.88 11.45 5.78
CA HIS A 874 18.32 11.38 5.54
C HIS A 874 18.88 10.01 6.00
N ALA A 875 19.37 9.18 5.08
CA ALA A 875 19.62 7.76 5.30
C ALA A 875 20.63 7.35 6.41
N PHE A 876 21.38 8.31 6.96
CA PHE A 876 22.36 8.09 8.04
C PHE A 876 22.08 8.96 9.30
N HIS A 877 20.96 9.69 9.32
CA HIS A 877 20.55 10.48 10.47
C HIS A 877 20.15 9.57 11.64
N ALA A 878 20.25 10.08 12.87
CA ALA A 878 19.84 9.32 14.06
C ALA A 878 18.36 8.90 13.96
N HIS A 879 17.51 9.88 13.64
CA HIS A 879 16.06 9.69 13.47
C HIS A 879 15.66 9.10 12.10
N TYR A 880 16.44 8.16 11.53
CA TYR A 880 16.05 7.44 10.30
C TYR A 880 15.26 6.16 10.62
N THR A 881 15.66 5.40 11.66
CA THR A 881 15.00 4.14 12.09
C THR A 881 15.04 3.93 13.61
N ASP A 882 15.12 5.00 14.38
CA ASP A 882 15.14 4.96 15.86
C ASP A 882 13.82 4.52 16.50
N GLN A 883 12.71 4.65 15.76
CA GLN A 883 11.40 4.11 16.18
C GLN A 883 11.17 2.64 15.77
N THR A 884 11.94 2.08 14.82
CA THR A 884 11.59 0.80 14.19
C THR A 884 11.66 -0.41 15.15
N ASP A 885 12.65 -0.46 16.03
CA ASP A 885 12.75 -1.54 17.04
C ASP A 885 11.56 -1.50 18.02
N LYS A 886 11.08 -0.29 18.37
CA LYS A 886 9.90 -0.09 19.21
C LYS A 886 8.63 -0.53 18.49
N TRP A 887 8.46 -0.05 17.27
CA TRP A 887 7.38 -0.41 16.37
C TRP A 887 7.24 -1.94 16.19
N ALA A 888 8.37 -2.66 16.09
CA ALA A 888 8.40 -4.11 15.92
C ALA A 888 8.02 -4.87 17.21
N ASN A 889 8.35 -4.31 18.38
CA ASN A 889 7.97 -4.86 19.69
C ASN A 889 6.51 -4.51 20.10
N GLY A 890 5.83 -3.64 19.35
CA GLY A 890 4.52 -3.09 19.75
C GLY A 890 4.59 -1.98 20.82
N ASP A 891 5.78 -1.41 21.06
CA ASP A 891 5.95 -0.21 21.88
C ASP A 891 5.35 1.01 21.15
N LEU A 892 4.70 1.89 21.91
CA LEU A 892 4.34 3.24 21.48
C LEU A 892 5.16 4.28 22.26
N LEU A 893 5.35 5.46 21.67
CA LEU A 893 5.89 6.65 22.31
C LEU A 893 4.75 7.52 22.85
N ASP A 894 5.01 8.29 23.91
CA ASP A 894 4.06 9.28 24.41
C ASP A 894 3.93 10.46 23.43
N TRP A 895 2.74 11.07 23.38
CA TRP A 895 2.41 12.16 22.46
C TRP A 895 2.28 13.47 23.25
N SER A 896 3.33 14.27 23.27
CA SER A 896 3.27 15.63 23.85
C SER A 896 2.57 16.59 22.90
N TYR A 897 1.51 17.25 23.36
CA TYR A 897 0.70 18.21 22.60
C TYR A 897 0.48 19.51 23.38
N GLY A 898 0.08 19.40 24.65
CA GLY A 898 -0.07 20.54 25.54
C GLY A 898 1.26 21.27 25.72
N LYS A 899 1.24 22.61 25.73
CA LYS A 899 2.46 23.44 25.74
C LYS A 899 3.49 23.02 26.80
N GLN A 900 3.04 22.64 27.99
CA GLN A 900 3.95 22.17 29.06
C GLN A 900 4.60 20.83 28.69
N ALA A 901 3.84 19.82 28.24
CA ALA A 901 4.40 18.53 27.83
C ALA A 901 5.39 18.70 26.67
N VAL A 902 5.07 19.57 25.69
CA VAL A 902 6.01 19.91 24.60
C VAL A 902 7.26 20.60 25.13
N ASP A 903 7.14 21.61 25.99
CA ASP A 903 8.30 22.30 26.59
C ASP A 903 9.18 21.34 27.43
N GLU A 904 8.59 20.33 28.08
CA GLU A 904 9.30 19.31 28.86
C GLU A 904 9.95 18.21 27.99
N ALA A 905 9.35 17.86 26.85
CA ALA A 905 9.88 16.88 25.90
C ALA A 905 10.90 17.47 24.90
N THR A 906 10.96 18.80 24.76
CA THR A 906 11.82 19.49 23.79
C THR A 906 13.31 19.32 24.12
N VAL A 907 14.08 18.77 23.18
CA VAL A 907 15.56 18.74 23.25
C VAL A 907 16.20 19.82 22.37
N ASP A 908 15.59 20.13 21.23
CA ASP A 908 16.11 21.05 20.21
C ASP A 908 15.09 22.16 19.91
N THR A 909 15.54 23.41 19.79
CA THR A 909 14.67 24.56 19.42
C THR A 909 15.32 25.43 18.35
N LEU A 910 14.64 25.59 17.23
CA LEU A 910 14.98 26.51 16.13
C LEU A 910 13.98 27.68 16.11
N THR A 911 14.47 28.92 16.06
CA THR A 911 13.63 30.10 15.79
C THR A 911 13.81 30.57 14.35
N LEU A 912 12.73 30.52 13.57
CA LEU A 912 12.65 31.09 12.22
C LEU A 912 12.19 32.55 12.34
N LYS A 913 12.92 33.48 11.70
CA LYS A 913 12.73 34.93 11.82
C LYS A 913 12.55 35.61 10.43
N PRO A 914 11.77 36.70 10.32
CA PRO A 914 11.49 37.42 9.06
C PRO A 914 12.70 37.94 8.26
#